data_AF-A0A8S9ZZE1-F1
#
_entry.id   AF-A0A8S9ZZE1-F1
#
_cell.length_a   1.000
_cell.length_b   1.000
_cell.length_c   1.000
_cell.angle_alpha   90.00
_cell.angle_beta   90.00
_cell.angle_gamma   90.00
#
_symmetry.space_group_name_H-M   'P 1'
#
loop_
_entity.id
_entity.type
_entity.pdbx_description
1 polymer ?
#
loop_
_entity_poly.entity_id
_entity_poly.type
_entity_poly.pdbx_seq_one_letter_code
_entity_poly.pdbx_strand_id
1 'polypeptide(L)'
;MEKSFMNWIRENRTRLMDFLLESDKLLFPQYPNYGKQLTGGCKGFGRNVMHWSENLIVGGLKRNSNGYIWHAEAFQTVFLVASAEDVQNRISNSKSSNYKSRINKNNFTKANASDIIQAWQRSFTKRLYEHKLNKPNEGIRVIHPLASTSIKEMLEQFSEFQFSTIFIGYILMIIYAGWSQLQWDGWWFSSHSSCLLAIIGVLMITFASISGLGVATALGIHFNAATTQIVPFLTLGLGIDDMFLLLHNYNDVIEAVKEKEVAVLLKETGMSILITSINNILAFITGCILPIPALRSFCGQTAILLTFNVLCIIMLYPAFIALDLKRKKVGYRDIICDKLDIEKHSNGERKFKESSSSNQLVKNYYDFSSPNNQSEIDLQQISESCKRNNNNNIEIKTFFNKWFTLNVYIPTLRKPIFKVIILFFCFLMFIFGCIGLYQSKIGLELADVLPEHTAPSAFLKAREKYFSFYPIFIVPMGIDFSKQQTKLEKLRDDIAQSEFVIKVDGKPEKYWMIFMRNWLHGLQGHLDNAISKGIKPTDDLKQIKELSLSINYTLVDDFYLARRLLCSKGEEFNCSKNLKTRLINSEDIIDFDGFYNYLTAWFNLDNMMYYVSQAEFFPSPPEWRFSKFDEIIIPPAEHLIYSQIPFYMNGLTETPEIVKMIKEIRSICDNYTFEGFPIYPTGIPFTFWEQYLQLTFYLFISILIIATVVLLFNPWAALMVAIIVVTMTVELAGFMGLFGVKMNPISAVTLITAVGIGVEFTAHIVLAFLTSLGTRDERMVSCLDHMFIPVIHGGLSTLLGIIMLAFSEFDFVFKYFFVLMSALVIIGLINGLALLPVLLSLIGPPCEIKPFDGDGTKLDCPYLEKNSNSSSNSGSIINNSLLVVHSPDFEKLKVNNKTITTTTKHSHNNSYSSTSSEEPGINFSFSSPYKRICEDKRQK
;
A
#
# COMPACT_ATOMS: atom_id res chain seq x y z
N MET A 1 34.49 30.02 -77.51
CA MET A 1 33.35 29.38 -76.80
C MET A 1 33.63 29.45 -75.31
N GLU A 2 33.05 30.42 -74.62
CA GLU A 2 33.23 30.54 -73.16
C GLU A 2 32.31 29.53 -72.45
N LYS A 3 32.88 28.62 -71.67
CA LYS A 3 32.07 27.84 -70.71
C LYS A 3 31.67 28.78 -69.57
N SER A 4 30.37 28.85 -69.27
CA SER A 4 29.84 29.60 -68.14
C SER A 4 30.61 29.30 -66.86
N PHE A 5 31.09 30.35 -66.18
CA PHE A 5 31.80 30.29 -64.90
C PHE A 5 31.07 29.46 -63.83
N MET A 6 29.73 29.47 -63.84
CA MET A 6 28.88 28.68 -62.95
C MET A 6 28.95 27.17 -63.19
N ASN A 7 29.26 26.72 -64.42
CA ASN A 7 29.49 25.29 -64.68
C ASN A 7 30.88 24.87 -64.20
N TRP A 8 31.90 25.73 -64.36
CA TRP A 8 33.24 25.47 -63.85
C TRP A 8 33.28 25.38 -62.31
N ILE A 9 32.58 26.28 -61.61
CA ILE A 9 32.40 26.22 -60.14
C ILE A 9 31.72 24.92 -59.70
N ARG A 10 30.75 24.42 -60.48
CA ARG A 10 30.02 23.19 -60.15
C ARG A 10 30.89 21.94 -60.30
N GLU A 11 31.79 21.93 -61.29
CA GLU A 11 32.77 20.87 -61.52
C GLU A 11 33.95 20.93 -60.51
N ASN A 12 34.38 22.12 -60.06
CA ASN A 12 35.55 22.31 -59.18
C ASN A 12 35.21 22.89 -57.79
N ARG A 13 34.28 22.25 -57.05
CA ARG A 13 33.83 22.72 -55.72
C ARG A 13 34.93 22.98 -54.68
N THR A 14 36.05 22.26 -54.74
CA THR A 14 37.17 22.40 -53.78
C THR A 14 38.05 23.62 -54.07
N ARG A 15 38.24 23.98 -55.34
CA ARG A 15 39.03 25.16 -55.77
C ARG A 15 38.31 26.49 -55.61
N LEU A 16 37.03 26.48 -55.21
CA LEU A 16 36.32 27.70 -54.82
C LEU A 16 36.93 28.34 -53.56
N MET A 17 37.62 27.55 -52.72
CA MET A 17 38.35 28.07 -51.56
C MET A 17 39.64 28.82 -51.93
N ASP A 18 40.25 28.50 -53.08
CA ASP A 18 41.48 29.18 -53.54
C ASP A 18 41.21 30.63 -54.01
N PHE A 19 39.96 30.97 -54.29
CA PHE A 19 39.52 32.31 -54.71
C PHE A 19 39.09 33.23 -53.56
N LEU A 20 39.05 32.74 -52.33
CA LEU A 20 38.59 33.49 -51.15
C LEU A 20 39.79 33.78 -50.23
N LEU A 21 40.11 35.06 -50.07
CA LEU A 21 41.20 35.51 -49.19
C LEU A 21 40.89 35.15 -47.73
N GLU A 22 41.94 34.90 -46.94
CA GLU A 22 41.80 34.43 -45.56
C GLU A 22 41.10 35.45 -44.64
N SER A 23 41.06 36.73 -45.03
CA SER A 23 40.24 37.80 -44.44
C SER A 23 38.74 37.49 -44.46
N ASP A 24 38.27 36.75 -45.47
CA ASP A 24 36.85 36.55 -45.73
C ASP A 24 36.27 35.40 -44.90
N LYS A 25 37.11 34.67 -44.15
CA LYS A 25 36.67 33.68 -43.14
C LYS A 25 35.77 34.30 -42.05
N LEU A 26 35.88 35.61 -41.82
CA LEU A 26 35.00 36.37 -40.91
C LEU A 26 33.62 36.70 -41.50
N LEU A 27 33.42 36.58 -42.82
CA LEU A 27 32.12 36.77 -43.49
C LEU A 27 31.31 35.48 -43.60
N PHE A 28 31.87 34.32 -43.28
CA PHE A 28 31.08 33.09 -43.17
C PHE A 28 30.12 33.19 -41.97
N PRO A 29 28.86 32.73 -42.10
CA PRO A 29 27.94 32.66 -40.98
C PRO A 29 28.45 31.64 -39.95
N GLN A 30 29.21 32.11 -38.97
CA GLN A 30 29.61 31.29 -37.83
C GLN A 30 28.36 30.87 -37.07
N TYR A 31 28.27 29.58 -36.71
CA TYR A 31 27.21 29.12 -35.82
C TYR A 31 27.29 29.91 -34.51
N PRO A 32 26.16 30.49 -34.05
CA PRO A 32 26.17 31.24 -32.82
C PRO A 32 26.59 30.33 -31.66
N ASN A 33 27.31 30.88 -30.68
CA ASN A 33 27.59 30.14 -29.46
C ASN A 33 26.28 29.97 -28.68
N TYR A 34 25.62 28.83 -28.90
CA TYR A 34 24.34 28.48 -28.28
C TYR A 34 24.42 28.52 -26.76
N GLY A 35 25.54 28.13 -26.16
CA GLY A 35 25.76 28.24 -24.72
C GLY A 35 25.62 29.69 -24.22
N LYS A 36 26.29 30.63 -24.90
CA LYS A 36 26.16 32.07 -24.61
C LYS A 36 24.77 32.63 -24.88
N GLN A 37 24.06 32.13 -25.89
CA GLN A 37 22.69 32.59 -26.21
C GLN A 37 21.61 32.04 -25.26
N LEU A 38 21.81 30.84 -24.70
CA LEU A 38 20.88 30.21 -23.77
C LEU A 38 21.15 30.58 -22.30
N THR A 39 22.35 31.08 -21.97
CA THR A 39 22.69 31.54 -20.62
C THR A 39 21.80 32.70 -20.22
N GLY A 40 21.13 32.58 -19.07
CA GLY A 40 20.14 33.56 -18.61
C GLY A 40 18.75 33.39 -19.22
N GLY A 41 18.47 32.27 -19.91
CA GLY A 41 17.14 31.90 -20.40
C GLY A 41 16.74 32.51 -21.74
N CYS A 42 15.63 32.00 -22.31
CA CYS A 42 15.11 32.45 -23.60
C CYS A 42 14.00 33.49 -23.43
N LYS A 43 13.90 34.42 -24.38
CA LYS A 43 12.80 35.40 -24.45
C LYS A 43 11.89 35.02 -25.61
N GLY A 44 10.60 34.89 -25.31
CA GLY A 44 9.55 34.64 -26.30
C GLY A 44 9.17 35.91 -27.06
N PHE A 45 8.01 35.88 -27.71
CA PHE A 45 7.49 36.99 -28.51
C PHE A 45 7.41 38.31 -27.71
N GLY A 46 6.85 38.26 -26.50
CA GLY A 46 6.84 39.41 -25.58
C GLY A 46 8.14 39.51 -24.78
N ARG A 47 9.18 40.19 -25.29
CA ARG A 47 10.54 40.24 -24.71
C ARG A 47 10.63 40.57 -23.20
N ASN A 48 9.71 41.37 -22.67
CA ASN A 48 9.70 41.82 -21.27
C ASN A 48 8.78 41.00 -20.35
N VAL A 49 8.06 40.02 -20.92
CA VAL A 49 6.83 39.45 -20.36
C VAL A 49 6.86 37.92 -20.46
N MET A 50 7.14 37.38 -21.64
CA MET A 50 7.40 35.96 -21.89
C MET A 50 8.90 35.70 -21.77
N HIS A 51 9.40 35.56 -20.55
CA HIS A 51 10.76 35.13 -20.30
C HIS A 51 10.77 33.73 -19.67
N TRP A 52 11.42 32.79 -20.36
CA TRP A 52 11.57 31.41 -19.92
C TRP A 52 12.98 31.24 -19.35
N SER A 53 13.07 30.93 -18.05
CA SER A 53 14.37 30.73 -17.39
C SER A 53 15.11 29.52 -17.97
N GLU A 54 16.45 29.52 -17.86
CA GLU A 54 17.30 28.47 -18.44
C GLU A 54 16.97 27.06 -17.91
N ASN A 55 16.64 26.95 -16.62
CA ASN A 55 16.31 25.68 -15.95
C ASN A 55 14.99 25.04 -16.45
N LEU A 56 14.08 25.81 -17.06
CA LEU A 56 12.84 25.29 -17.65
C LEU A 56 13.05 24.66 -19.04
N ILE A 57 14.16 25.00 -19.71
CA ILE A 57 14.42 24.66 -21.12
C ILE A 57 15.57 23.66 -21.24
N VAL A 58 16.60 23.78 -20.40
CA VAL A 58 17.87 23.07 -20.54
C VAL A 58 18.24 22.37 -19.22
N GLY A 59 18.47 21.06 -19.30
CA GLY A 59 18.80 20.21 -18.15
C GLY A 59 20.24 19.65 -18.22
N GLY A 60 20.78 19.28 -17.07
CA GLY A 60 22.17 18.78 -16.97
C GLY A 60 23.23 19.84 -17.27
N LEU A 61 22.98 21.08 -16.86
CA LEU A 61 23.82 22.25 -17.14
C LEU A 61 25.19 22.18 -16.46
N LYS A 62 26.27 22.36 -17.24
CA LYS A 62 27.61 22.63 -16.72
C LYS A 62 28.08 24.01 -17.22
N ARG A 63 28.51 24.86 -16.28
CA ARG A 63 28.98 26.23 -16.53
C ARG A 63 30.49 26.28 -16.62
N ASN A 64 31.02 27.19 -17.43
CA ASN A 64 32.44 27.48 -17.54
C ASN A 64 32.83 28.51 -16.46
N SER A 65 34.13 28.78 -16.26
CA SER A 65 34.63 29.80 -15.31
C SER A 65 33.97 31.17 -15.48
N ASN A 66 33.55 31.50 -16.70
CA ASN A 66 32.94 32.77 -17.07
C ASN A 66 31.40 32.79 -16.90
N GLY A 67 30.81 31.80 -16.20
CA GLY A 67 29.37 31.69 -15.93
C GLY A 67 28.50 31.18 -17.09
N TYR A 68 28.99 31.23 -18.33
CA TYR A 68 28.29 30.71 -19.50
C TYR A 68 28.13 29.18 -19.49
N ILE A 69 27.00 28.71 -20.02
CA ILE A 69 26.76 27.28 -20.29
C ILE A 69 27.76 26.80 -21.36
N TRP A 70 28.49 25.71 -21.08
CA TRP A 70 29.33 25.04 -22.10
C TRP A 70 28.82 23.64 -22.48
N HIS A 71 28.06 23.01 -21.59
CA HIS A 71 27.51 21.68 -21.80
C HIS A 71 26.11 21.57 -21.16
N ALA A 72 25.26 20.80 -21.83
CA ALA A 72 23.90 20.49 -21.43
C ALA A 72 23.59 19.06 -21.91
N GLU A 73 22.83 18.30 -21.11
CA GLU A 73 22.53 16.89 -21.40
C GLU A 73 21.12 16.72 -21.98
N ALA A 74 20.16 17.60 -21.64
CA ALA A 74 18.77 17.48 -22.08
C ALA A 74 18.14 18.83 -22.46
N PHE A 75 17.13 18.77 -23.32
CA PHE A 75 16.27 19.90 -23.69
C PHE A 75 14.81 19.53 -23.49
N GLN A 76 14.00 20.46 -22.97
CA GLN A 76 12.56 20.31 -22.80
C GLN A 76 11.79 21.27 -23.70
N THR A 77 10.61 20.85 -24.14
CA THR A 77 9.65 21.72 -24.84
C THR A 77 8.25 21.34 -24.38
N VAL A 78 7.48 22.33 -23.90
CA VAL A 78 6.12 22.11 -23.37
C VAL A 78 5.11 22.72 -24.32
N PHE A 79 4.21 21.89 -24.84
CA PHE A 79 3.06 22.35 -25.63
C PHE A 79 1.86 22.51 -24.71
N LEU A 80 1.50 23.76 -24.40
CA LEU A 80 0.29 24.06 -23.64
C LEU A 80 -0.95 23.83 -24.53
N VAL A 81 -1.85 22.97 -24.08
CA VAL A 81 -3.10 22.61 -24.76
C VAL A 81 -4.26 23.10 -23.89
N ALA A 82 -5.27 23.71 -24.51
CA ALA A 82 -6.46 24.17 -23.80
C ALA A 82 -7.26 22.99 -23.22
N SER A 83 -7.95 23.21 -22.10
CA SER A 83 -8.80 22.16 -21.51
C SER A 83 -10.00 21.84 -22.41
N ALA A 84 -10.64 20.69 -22.20
CA ALA A 84 -11.88 20.34 -22.91
C ALA A 84 -13.00 21.38 -22.68
N GLU A 85 -13.00 22.01 -21.50
CA GLU A 85 -13.95 23.04 -21.12
C GLU A 85 -13.65 24.38 -21.79
N ASP A 86 -12.38 24.80 -21.85
CA ASP A 86 -11.96 25.96 -22.64
C ASP A 86 -12.31 25.81 -24.12
N VAL A 87 -12.12 24.61 -24.68
CA VAL A 87 -12.45 24.32 -26.08
C VAL A 87 -13.97 24.40 -26.30
N GLN A 88 -14.77 23.87 -25.39
CA GLN A 88 -16.23 24.01 -25.42
C GLN A 88 -16.65 25.49 -25.32
N ASN A 89 -16.15 26.22 -24.31
CA ASN A 89 -16.49 27.62 -24.04
C ASN A 89 -16.07 28.54 -25.19
N ARG A 90 -14.93 28.29 -25.84
CA ARG A 90 -14.49 29.01 -27.05
C ARG A 90 -15.40 28.76 -28.25
N ILE A 91 -15.95 27.55 -28.38
CA ILE A 91 -16.85 27.17 -29.48
C ILE A 91 -18.27 27.71 -29.25
N SER A 92 -18.78 27.67 -28.01
CA SER A 92 -20.08 28.25 -27.64
C SER A 92 -20.08 29.77 -27.72
N ASN A 93 -19.09 30.43 -27.13
CA ASN A 93 -19.05 31.89 -26.99
C ASN A 93 -18.54 32.60 -28.26
N SER A 94 -18.18 31.85 -29.31
CA SER A 94 -17.76 32.42 -30.60
C SER A 94 -18.90 33.18 -31.27
N LYS A 95 -18.84 34.52 -31.17
CA LYS A 95 -19.74 35.48 -31.85
C LYS A 95 -19.49 35.57 -33.37
N SER A 96 -18.50 34.86 -33.91
CA SER A 96 -18.17 34.88 -35.34
C SER A 96 -18.94 33.82 -36.13
N SER A 97 -19.61 34.27 -37.20
CA SER A 97 -20.26 33.41 -38.20
C SER A 97 -19.26 32.65 -39.10
N ASN A 98 -17.99 33.03 -39.09
CA ASN A 98 -16.97 32.50 -40.00
C ASN A 98 -16.23 31.26 -39.46
N TYR A 99 -16.57 30.75 -38.28
CA TYR A 99 -15.96 29.53 -37.75
C TYR A 99 -16.56 28.29 -38.43
N LYS A 100 -15.87 27.81 -39.48
CA LYS A 100 -16.05 26.53 -40.22
C LYS A 100 -17.46 25.90 -40.11
N SER A 101 -18.23 25.98 -41.20
CA SER A 101 -19.59 25.43 -41.43
C SER A 101 -19.80 23.92 -41.20
N ARG A 102 -18.89 23.20 -40.55
CA ARG A 102 -18.94 21.75 -40.27
C ARG A 102 -19.18 21.40 -38.78
N ILE A 103 -19.10 22.35 -37.85
CA ILE A 103 -19.29 22.07 -36.41
C ILE A 103 -20.62 22.66 -35.96
N ASN A 104 -21.57 21.79 -35.58
CA ASN A 104 -22.88 22.22 -35.09
C ASN A 104 -22.79 22.64 -33.61
N LYS A 105 -22.90 23.95 -33.34
CA LYS A 105 -22.67 24.55 -32.01
C LYS A 105 -23.50 23.89 -30.90
N ASN A 106 -24.77 23.56 -31.19
CA ASN A 106 -25.71 23.07 -30.18
C ASN A 106 -25.45 21.62 -29.74
N ASN A 107 -24.69 20.84 -30.52
CA ASN A 107 -24.39 19.43 -30.22
C ASN A 107 -22.94 19.24 -29.70
N PHE A 108 -22.19 20.32 -29.48
CA PHE A 108 -20.78 20.22 -29.08
C PHE A 108 -20.64 20.15 -27.56
N THR A 109 -20.50 18.92 -27.04
CA THR A 109 -20.36 18.63 -25.61
C THR A 109 -18.90 18.61 -25.14
N LYS A 110 -18.68 18.69 -23.82
CA LYS A 110 -17.37 18.48 -23.18
C LYS A 110 -16.71 17.15 -23.57
N ALA A 111 -17.51 16.10 -23.76
CA ALA A 111 -17.04 14.78 -24.21
C ALA A 111 -16.46 14.82 -25.63
N ASN A 112 -17.19 15.43 -26.59
CA ASN A 112 -16.68 15.62 -27.94
C ASN A 112 -15.38 16.44 -27.96
N ALA A 113 -15.28 17.46 -27.08
CA ALA A 113 -14.06 18.24 -26.90
C ALA A 113 -12.91 17.39 -26.34
N SER A 114 -13.15 16.57 -25.32
CA SER A 114 -12.13 15.68 -24.77
C SER A 114 -11.66 14.67 -25.80
N ASP A 115 -12.56 14.04 -26.56
CA ASP A 115 -12.20 13.00 -27.53
C ASP A 115 -11.32 13.56 -28.66
N ILE A 116 -11.59 14.79 -29.12
CA ILE A 116 -10.74 15.49 -30.10
C ILE A 116 -9.34 15.77 -29.52
N ILE A 117 -9.26 16.25 -28.28
CA ILE A 117 -7.98 16.51 -27.60
C ILE A 117 -7.19 15.21 -27.40
N GLN A 118 -7.84 14.14 -26.93
CA GLN A 118 -7.23 12.83 -26.73
C GLN A 118 -6.74 12.23 -28.05
N ALA A 119 -7.56 12.27 -29.11
CA ALA A 119 -7.17 11.79 -30.44
C ALA A 119 -5.99 12.57 -31.04
N TRP A 120 -5.95 13.90 -30.82
CA TRP A 120 -4.80 14.73 -31.20
C TRP A 120 -3.55 14.36 -30.39
N GLN A 121 -3.66 14.24 -29.07
CA GLN A 121 -2.56 13.86 -28.17
C GLN A 121 -1.97 12.48 -28.53
N ARG A 122 -2.82 11.46 -28.72
CA ARG A 122 -2.42 10.12 -29.19
C ARG A 122 -1.71 10.18 -30.54
N SER A 123 -2.25 10.95 -31.49
CA SER A 123 -1.65 11.11 -32.82
C SER A 123 -0.30 11.83 -32.77
N PHE A 124 -0.15 12.80 -31.86
CA PHE A 124 1.06 13.58 -31.65
C PHE A 124 2.17 12.73 -31.03
N THR A 125 1.90 12.04 -29.91
CA THR A 125 2.90 11.18 -29.25
C THR A 125 3.33 10.03 -30.16
N LYS A 126 2.37 9.36 -30.83
CA LYS A 126 2.65 8.28 -31.78
C LYS A 126 3.56 8.73 -32.92
N ARG A 127 3.25 9.85 -33.58
CA ARG A 127 4.06 10.37 -34.69
C ARG A 127 5.47 10.80 -34.28
N LEU A 128 5.65 11.31 -33.07
CA LEU A 128 6.97 11.64 -32.53
C LEU A 128 7.77 10.37 -32.21
N TYR A 129 7.13 9.37 -31.60
CA TYR A 129 7.79 8.12 -31.22
C TYR A 129 8.20 7.30 -32.45
N GLU A 130 7.31 7.15 -33.44
CA GLU A 130 7.56 6.44 -34.70
C GLU A 130 8.46 7.21 -35.70
N HIS A 131 8.89 8.43 -35.35
CA HIS A 131 9.66 9.27 -36.26
C HIS A 131 11.01 8.64 -36.62
N LYS A 132 11.42 8.71 -37.90
CA LYS A 132 12.66 8.06 -38.39
C LYS A 132 13.94 8.51 -37.66
N LEU A 133 13.97 9.77 -37.19
CA LEU A 133 15.09 10.32 -36.41
C LEU A 133 15.08 9.91 -34.93
N ASN A 134 14.04 9.22 -34.45
CA ASN A 134 13.92 8.78 -33.05
C ASN A 134 14.40 7.33 -32.83
N LYS A 135 15.06 6.73 -33.83
CA LYS A 135 15.63 5.38 -33.69
C LYS A 135 16.98 5.46 -32.97
N PRO A 136 17.27 4.54 -32.04
CA PRO A 136 18.52 4.53 -31.28
C PRO A 136 19.69 4.05 -32.15
N ASN A 137 20.23 4.97 -32.96
CA ASN A 137 21.55 4.84 -33.56
C ASN A 137 22.54 5.69 -32.74
N GLU A 138 23.78 5.24 -32.62
CA GLU A 138 24.82 5.98 -31.91
C GLU A 138 24.96 7.42 -32.42
N GLY A 139 24.96 8.39 -31.50
CA GLY A 139 25.04 9.82 -31.80
C GLY A 139 23.72 10.52 -32.19
N ILE A 140 22.60 9.81 -32.31
CA ILE A 140 21.28 10.43 -32.59
C ILE A 140 20.54 10.75 -31.28
N ARG A 141 19.95 11.95 -31.20
CA ARG A 141 19.15 12.38 -30.04
C ARG A 141 17.82 11.63 -29.99
N VAL A 142 17.55 10.97 -28.87
CA VAL A 142 16.25 10.36 -28.59
C VAL A 142 15.27 11.41 -28.05
N ILE A 143 14.05 11.39 -28.56
CA ILE A 143 12.92 12.22 -28.14
C ILE A 143 11.94 11.31 -27.39
N HIS A 144 11.66 11.67 -26.14
CA HIS A 144 10.65 11.00 -25.33
C HIS A 144 9.39 11.88 -25.30
N PRO A 145 8.31 11.56 -26.04
CA PRO A 145 7.07 12.31 -25.99
C PRO A 145 6.19 11.83 -24.83
N LEU A 146 5.60 12.77 -24.08
CA LEU A 146 4.55 12.50 -23.10
C LEU A 146 3.35 13.42 -23.36
N ALA A 147 2.14 12.86 -23.30
CA ALA A 147 0.89 13.61 -23.22
C ALA A 147 0.15 13.27 -21.92
N SER A 148 -0.80 14.13 -21.51
CA SER A 148 -1.59 13.90 -20.30
C SER A 148 -2.46 12.64 -20.38
N THR A 149 -2.93 12.25 -21.59
CA THR A 149 -3.59 10.96 -21.80
C THR A 149 -2.69 9.76 -21.55
N SER A 150 -1.40 9.83 -21.89
CA SER A 150 -0.50 8.68 -21.81
C SER A 150 -0.35 8.16 -20.38
N ILE A 151 -0.32 9.04 -19.37
CA ILE A 151 -0.31 8.61 -17.96
C ILE A 151 -1.64 7.92 -17.60
N LYS A 152 -2.78 8.49 -18.02
CA LYS A 152 -4.11 7.92 -17.73
C LYS A 152 -4.26 6.52 -18.34
N GLU A 153 -3.90 6.37 -19.60
CA GLU A 153 -4.00 5.10 -20.35
C GLU A 153 -3.10 4.01 -19.73
N MET A 154 -1.88 4.36 -19.29
CA MET A 154 -1.00 3.43 -18.58
C MET A 154 -1.56 3.00 -17.22
N LEU A 155 -2.21 3.90 -16.47
CA LEU A 155 -2.87 3.58 -15.20
C LEU A 155 -4.12 2.73 -15.39
N GLU A 156 -4.84 2.93 -16.50
CA GLU A 156 -6.01 2.13 -16.88
C GLU A 156 -5.58 0.69 -17.22
N GLN A 157 -4.56 0.53 -18.07
CA GLN A 157 -3.92 -0.78 -18.36
C GLN A 157 -3.37 -1.47 -17.11
N PHE A 158 -2.74 -0.72 -16.20
CA PHE A 158 -2.26 -1.25 -14.91
C PHE A 158 -3.40 -1.74 -14.02
N SER A 159 -4.63 -1.25 -14.20
CA SER A 159 -5.79 -1.64 -13.39
C SER A 159 -6.50 -2.91 -13.90
N GLU A 160 -6.22 -3.36 -15.13
CA GLU A 160 -6.85 -4.54 -15.73
C GLU A 160 -6.38 -5.86 -15.09
N PHE A 161 -7.27 -6.85 -15.02
CA PHE A 161 -6.97 -8.17 -14.48
C PHE A 161 -6.16 -9.01 -15.49
N GLN A 162 -4.95 -9.41 -15.10
CA GLN A 162 -4.15 -10.40 -15.84
C GLN A 162 -4.66 -11.83 -15.59
N PHE A 163 -5.84 -12.17 -16.12
CA PHE A 163 -6.51 -13.46 -15.91
C PHE A 163 -5.63 -14.68 -16.22
N SER A 164 -4.72 -14.59 -17.20
CA SER A 164 -3.78 -15.67 -17.53
C SER A 164 -2.85 -16.01 -16.35
N THR A 165 -2.23 -14.98 -15.76
CA THR A 165 -1.31 -15.13 -14.62
C THR A 165 -2.04 -15.67 -13.39
N ILE A 166 -3.26 -15.17 -13.14
CA ILE A 166 -4.13 -15.65 -12.05
C ILE A 166 -4.47 -17.13 -12.24
N PHE A 167 -4.94 -17.53 -13.41
CA PHE A 167 -5.33 -18.92 -13.69
C PHE A 167 -4.14 -19.90 -13.54
N ILE A 168 -2.95 -19.53 -14.02
CA ILE A 168 -1.73 -20.33 -13.86
C ILE A 168 -1.38 -20.51 -12.38
N GLY A 169 -1.42 -19.42 -11.59
CA GLY A 169 -1.16 -19.50 -10.15
C GLY A 169 -2.10 -20.41 -9.39
N TYR A 170 -3.38 -20.34 -9.70
CA TYR A 170 -4.41 -21.16 -9.04
C TYR A 170 -4.25 -22.64 -9.39
N ILE A 171 -3.94 -22.98 -10.65
CA ILE A 171 -3.58 -24.35 -11.05
C ILE A 171 -2.33 -24.83 -10.32
N LEU A 172 -1.29 -24.00 -10.25
CA LEU A 172 -0.02 -24.34 -9.62
C LEU A 172 -0.20 -24.64 -8.11
N MET A 173 -1.05 -23.87 -7.44
CA MET A 173 -1.43 -24.09 -6.03
C MET A 173 -2.28 -25.35 -5.83
N ILE A 174 -3.21 -25.67 -6.74
CA ILE A 174 -3.96 -26.93 -6.74
C ILE A 174 -3.02 -28.14 -6.90
N ILE A 175 -2.04 -28.06 -7.81
CA ILE A 175 -1.04 -29.12 -8.02
C ILE A 175 -0.19 -29.31 -6.75
N TYR A 176 0.26 -28.23 -6.11
CA TYR A 176 1.00 -28.31 -4.85
C TYR A 176 0.18 -28.91 -3.72
N ALA A 177 -1.07 -28.49 -3.54
CA ALA A 177 -1.96 -28.99 -2.49
C ALA A 177 -2.33 -30.47 -2.68
N GLY A 178 -2.58 -30.90 -3.93
CA GLY A 178 -2.76 -32.30 -4.25
C GLY A 178 -1.50 -33.13 -3.97
N TRP A 179 -0.31 -32.64 -4.37
CA TRP A 179 0.95 -33.38 -4.24
C TRP A 179 1.54 -33.39 -2.82
N SER A 180 1.21 -32.42 -1.95
CA SER A 180 1.63 -32.44 -0.55
C SER A 180 0.89 -33.51 0.27
N GLN A 181 -0.36 -33.81 -0.09
CA GLN A 181 -1.25 -34.77 0.61
C GLN A 181 -1.41 -36.11 -0.12
N LEU A 182 -0.59 -36.34 -1.15
CA LEU A 182 -0.62 -37.54 -1.97
C LEU A 182 0.10 -38.71 -1.28
N GLN A 183 -0.68 -39.72 -0.89
CA GLN A 183 -0.19 -41.02 -0.45
C GLN A 183 -0.53 -42.06 -1.53
N TRP A 184 0.46 -42.85 -1.93
CA TRP A 184 0.30 -43.90 -2.94
C TRP A 184 -0.07 -45.22 -2.25
N ASP A 185 -0.60 -46.19 -2.98
CA ASP A 185 -0.64 -47.61 -2.57
C ASP A 185 -0.37 -48.47 -3.82
N GLY A 186 0.84 -49.01 -3.90
CA GLY A 186 1.35 -49.65 -5.12
C GLY A 186 1.44 -48.66 -6.29
N TRP A 187 0.71 -48.94 -7.38
CA TRP A 187 0.69 -48.13 -8.61
C TRP A 187 -0.49 -47.14 -8.68
N TRP A 188 -1.35 -47.10 -7.66
CA TRP A 188 -2.57 -46.28 -7.61
C TRP A 188 -2.61 -45.41 -6.33
N PHE A 189 -3.59 -44.53 -6.21
CA PHE A 189 -3.77 -43.68 -5.02
C PHE A 189 -4.27 -44.48 -3.81
N SER A 190 -3.73 -44.15 -2.62
CA SER A 190 -4.12 -44.76 -1.35
C SER A 190 -5.56 -44.41 -0.96
N SER A 191 -6.24 -45.32 -0.27
CA SER A 191 -7.48 -45.00 0.45
C SER A 191 -7.27 -44.00 1.61
N HIS A 192 -6.04 -43.90 2.13
CA HIS A 192 -5.68 -42.96 3.21
C HIS A 192 -5.30 -41.55 2.71
N SER A 193 -5.04 -41.37 1.41
CA SER A 193 -4.69 -40.06 0.83
C SER A 193 -5.81 -39.04 1.02
N SER A 194 -5.43 -37.77 1.22
CA SER A 194 -6.33 -36.62 1.39
C SER A 194 -6.21 -35.62 0.23
N CYS A 195 -5.90 -36.10 -0.98
CA CYS A 195 -5.61 -35.25 -2.15
C CYS A 195 -6.86 -34.51 -2.63
N LEU A 196 -7.99 -35.20 -2.79
CA LEU A 196 -9.26 -34.53 -3.17
C LEU A 196 -9.71 -33.51 -2.11
N LEU A 197 -9.50 -33.81 -0.83
CA LEU A 197 -9.82 -32.91 0.28
C LEU A 197 -8.99 -31.62 0.21
N ALA A 198 -7.68 -31.71 -0.10
CA ALA A 198 -6.82 -30.56 -0.31
C ALA A 198 -7.24 -29.71 -1.53
N ILE A 199 -7.61 -30.36 -2.64
CA ILE A 199 -8.10 -29.67 -3.85
C ILE A 199 -9.43 -28.93 -3.55
N ILE A 200 -10.35 -29.57 -2.82
CA ILE A 200 -11.60 -28.93 -2.38
C ILE A 200 -11.30 -27.75 -1.46
N GLY A 201 -10.37 -27.88 -0.50
CA GLY A 201 -9.98 -26.80 0.39
C GLY A 201 -9.47 -25.56 -0.36
N VAL A 202 -8.56 -25.75 -1.33
CA VAL A 202 -8.11 -24.66 -2.21
C VAL A 202 -9.29 -24.01 -2.94
N LEU A 203 -10.13 -24.80 -3.61
CA LEU A 203 -11.31 -24.28 -4.34
C LEU A 203 -12.27 -23.51 -3.42
N MET A 204 -12.50 -23.98 -2.19
CA MET A 204 -13.33 -23.29 -1.20
C MET A 204 -12.76 -21.91 -0.82
N ILE A 205 -11.44 -21.78 -0.67
CA ILE A 205 -10.76 -20.51 -0.40
C ILE A 205 -10.88 -19.56 -1.61
N THR A 206 -10.79 -20.07 -2.84
CA THR A 206 -11.03 -19.25 -4.04
C THR A 206 -12.46 -18.69 -4.07
N PHE A 207 -13.45 -19.52 -3.73
CA PHE A 207 -14.86 -19.15 -3.69
C PHE A 207 -15.15 -18.12 -2.58
N ALA A 208 -14.54 -18.30 -1.40
CA ALA A 208 -14.61 -17.34 -0.30
C ALA A 208 -14.02 -15.98 -0.68
N SER A 209 -12.85 -15.96 -1.34
CA SER A 209 -12.20 -14.73 -1.80
C SER A 209 -13.01 -14.00 -2.89
N ILE A 210 -13.57 -14.72 -3.86
CA ILE A 210 -14.48 -14.14 -4.88
C ILE A 210 -15.74 -13.57 -4.22
N SER A 211 -16.33 -14.28 -3.25
CA SER A 211 -17.49 -13.82 -2.49
C SER A 211 -17.17 -12.54 -1.70
N GLY A 212 -15.99 -12.47 -1.07
CA GLY A 212 -15.50 -11.28 -0.38
C GLY A 212 -15.35 -10.06 -1.30
N LEU A 213 -14.83 -10.23 -2.52
CA LEU A 213 -14.74 -9.14 -3.51
C LEU A 213 -16.13 -8.67 -3.97
N GLY A 214 -17.09 -9.61 -4.13
CA GLY A 214 -18.48 -9.30 -4.43
C GLY A 214 -19.14 -8.46 -3.33
N VAL A 215 -18.89 -8.77 -2.06
CA VAL A 215 -19.41 -7.97 -0.93
C VAL A 215 -18.70 -6.62 -0.82
N ALA A 216 -17.38 -6.56 -1.01
CA ALA A 216 -16.63 -5.30 -0.92
C ALA A 216 -17.04 -4.30 -2.02
N THR A 217 -17.35 -4.78 -3.23
CA THR A 217 -17.91 -3.94 -4.30
C THR A 217 -19.35 -3.51 -4.02
N ALA A 218 -20.18 -4.37 -3.43
CA ALA A 218 -21.52 -4.01 -2.97
C ALA A 218 -21.53 -2.94 -1.86
N LEU A 219 -20.47 -2.89 -1.04
CA LEU A 219 -20.22 -1.82 -0.05
C LEU A 219 -19.66 -0.53 -0.66
N GLY A 220 -19.49 -0.46 -1.98
CA GLY A 220 -18.98 0.72 -2.69
C GLY A 220 -17.46 0.92 -2.63
N ILE A 221 -16.68 -0.10 -2.21
CA ILE A 221 -15.22 0.00 -2.19
C ILE A 221 -14.68 -0.20 -3.61
N HIS A 222 -14.24 0.89 -4.24
CA HIS A 222 -13.72 0.87 -5.61
C HIS A 222 -12.47 -0.01 -5.77
N PHE A 223 -12.39 -0.72 -6.90
CA PHE A 223 -11.17 -1.41 -7.31
C PHE A 223 -10.04 -0.43 -7.64
N ASN A 224 -8.82 -0.88 -7.40
CA ASN A 224 -7.59 -0.22 -7.83
C ASN A 224 -6.62 -1.28 -8.36
N ALA A 225 -5.56 -0.85 -9.04
CA ALA A 225 -4.59 -1.78 -9.63
C ALA A 225 -3.93 -2.73 -8.62
N ALA A 226 -3.68 -2.30 -7.38
CA ALA A 226 -3.13 -3.19 -6.37
C ALA A 226 -4.14 -4.30 -5.96
N THR A 227 -5.44 -4.00 -5.98
CA THR A 227 -6.47 -4.99 -5.66
C THR A 227 -6.75 -5.96 -6.79
N THR A 228 -6.63 -5.55 -8.04
CA THR A 228 -6.79 -6.47 -9.18
C THR A 228 -5.56 -7.37 -9.38
N GLN A 229 -4.36 -6.88 -9.08
CA GLN A 229 -3.11 -7.63 -9.31
C GLN A 229 -2.64 -8.48 -8.13
N ILE A 230 -2.74 -8.01 -6.87
CA ILE A 230 -2.06 -8.65 -5.72
C ILE A 230 -3.03 -9.45 -4.84
N VAL A 231 -4.21 -8.90 -4.56
CA VAL A 231 -5.16 -9.51 -3.60
C VAL A 231 -5.53 -10.97 -3.93
N PRO A 232 -5.75 -11.38 -5.20
CA PRO A 232 -6.07 -12.78 -5.52
C PRO A 232 -4.97 -13.78 -5.17
N PHE A 233 -3.70 -13.37 -5.18
CA PHE A 233 -2.55 -14.22 -4.82
C PHE A 233 -2.27 -14.16 -3.32
N LEU A 234 -2.39 -12.97 -2.72
CA LEU A 234 -2.19 -12.74 -1.29
C LEU A 234 -3.21 -13.49 -0.44
N THR A 235 -4.50 -13.37 -0.75
CA THR A 235 -5.57 -14.02 0.02
C THR A 235 -5.62 -15.53 -0.17
N LEU A 236 -5.18 -16.01 -1.35
CA LEU A 236 -4.98 -17.43 -1.60
C LEU A 236 -3.82 -17.98 -0.77
N GLY A 237 -2.67 -17.28 -0.74
CA GLY A 237 -1.53 -17.69 0.07
C GLY A 237 -1.86 -17.78 1.56
N LEU A 238 -2.46 -16.71 2.12
CA LEU A 238 -2.84 -16.66 3.54
C LEU A 238 -3.96 -17.64 3.89
N GLY A 239 -4.97 -17.80 3.04
CA GLY A 239 -6.10 -18.69 3.34
C GLY A 239 -5.73 -20.19 3.31
N ILE A 240 -4.67 -20.57 2.61
CA ILE A 240 -4.27 -21.97 2.43
C ILE A 240 -3.43 -22.51 3.60
N ASP A 241 -2.77 -21.65 4.38
CA ASP A 241 -2.00 -22.08 5.56
C ASP A 241 -2.92 -22.72 6.62
N ASP A 242 -3.96 -22.00 7.05
CA ASP A 242 -5.00 -22.49 7.98
C ASP A 242 -5.62 -23.83 7.52
N MET A 243 -5.80 -24.01 6.21
CA MET A 243 -6.28 -25.27 5.61
C MET A 243 -5.25 -26.41 5.77
N PHE A 244 -3.95 -26.14 5.53
CA PHE A 244 -2.89 -27.14 5.72
C PHE A 244 -2.66 -27.50 7.19
N LEU A 245 -2.72 -26.52 8.10
CA LEU A 245 -2.63 -26.77 9.54
C LEU A 245 -3.73 -27.74 10.00
N LEU A 246 -4.97 -27.50 9.60
CA LEU A 246 -6.09 -28.35 9.96
C LEU A 246 -5.99 -29.73 9.26
N LEU A 247 -5.48 -29.78 8.02
CA LEU A 247 -5.30 -31.01 7.25
C LEU A 247 -4.12 -31.89 7.71
N HIS A 248 -3.09 -31.31 8.32
CA HIS A 248 -1.99 -32.06 8.93
C HIS A 248 -2.48 -32.81 10.17
N ASN A 249 -3.00 -32.05 11.15
CA ASN A 249 -3.53 -32.58 12.40
C ASN A 249 -4.72 -33.53 12.20
N TYR A 250 -5.47 -33.38 11.09
CA TYR A 250 -6.53 -34.32 10.71
C TYR A 250 -6.03 -35.77 10.63
N ASN A 251 -4.86 -36.02 10.01
CA ASN A 251 -4.35 -37.37 9.85
C ASN A 251 -3.94 -37.97 11.21
N ASP A 252 -3.28 -37.20 12.07
CA ASP A 252 -2.88 -37.63 13.41
C ASP A 252 -4.11 -37.92 14.32
N VAL A 253 -5.15 -37.08 14.25
CA VAL A 253 -6.40 -37.27 15.03
C VAL A 253 -7.18 -38.51 14.61
N ILE A 254 -7.15 -38.90 13.32
CA ILE A 254 -7.77 -40.15 12.83
C ILE A 254 -7.13 -41.39 13.48
N GLU A 255 -5.81 -41.37 13.66
CA GLU A 255 -5.08 -42.49 14.26
C GLU A 255 -5.31 -42.56 15.78
N ALA A 256 -5.41 -41.40 16.44
CA ALA A 256 -5.56 -41.30 17.89
C ALA A 256 -7.00 -41.56 18.40
N VAL A 257 -8.04 -41.12 17.68
CA VAL A 257 -9.42 -41.06 18.21
C VAL A 257 -10.44 -41.74 17.27
N LYS A 258 -11.32 -42.57 17.84
CA LYS A 258 -12.33 -43.36 17.08
C LYS A 258 -13.75 -42.78 17.11
N GLU A 259 -14.02 -41.77 17.93
CA GLU A 259 -15.32 -41.12 18.06
C GLU A 259 -15.21 -39.59 18.04
N LYS A 260 -16.08 -38.92 17.30
CA LYS A 260 -16.19 -37.45 17.22
C LYS A 260 -14.90 -36.77 16.75
N GLU A 261 -14.19 -37.40 15.82
CA GLU A 261 -12.86 -37.01 15.34
C GLU A 261 -12.80 -35.54 14.87
N VAL A 262 -13.79 -35.10 14.09
CA VAL A 262 -13.89 -33.70 13.61
C VAL A 262 -14.02 -32.70 14.77
N ALA A 263 -14.72 -33.06 15.85
CA ALA A 263 -14.91 -32.18 16.99
C ALA A 263 -13.64 -32.09 17.87
N VAL A 264 -12.87 -33.18 17.96
CA VAL A 264 -11.55 -33.16 18.61
C VAL A 264 -10.57 -32.32 17.80
N LEU A 265 -10.49 -32.56 16.48
CA LEU A 265 -9.66 -31.78 15.56
C LEU A 265 -9.94 -30.27 15.64
N LEU A 266 -11.20 -29.87 15.60
CA LEU A 266 -11.58 -28.45 15.67
C LEU A 266 -11.33 -27.85 17.07
N LYS A 267 -11.48 -28.65 18.15
CA LYS A 267 -11.14 -28.21 19.51
C LYS A 267 -9.65 -27.94 19.67
N GLU A 268 -8.80 -28.75 19.06
CA GLU A 268 -7.35 -28.68 19.16
C GLU A 268 -6.76 -27.59 18.24
N THR A 269 -7.18 -27.55 16.98
CA THR A 269 -6.60 -26.65 15.96
C THR A 269 -7.37 -25.34 15.76
N GLY A 270 -8.70 -25.35 15.92
CA GLY A 270 -9.56 -24.23 15.56
C GLY A 270 -9.32 -22.97 16.40
N MET A 271 -8.89 -23.12 17.66
CA MET A 271 -8.48 -21.97 18.48
C MET A 271 -7.21 -21.28 17.94
N SER A 272 -6.27 -22.05 17.39
CA SER A 272 -5.04 -21.49 16.82
C SER A 272 -5.33 -20.72 15.53
N ILE A 273 -6.13 -21.32 14.64
CA ILE A 273 -6.62 -20.71 13.38
C ILE A 273 -7.38 -19.41 13.67
N LEU A 274 -8.28 -19.39 14.65
CA LEU A 274 -9.00 -18.17 15.03
C LEU A 274 -8.06 -17.03 15.47
N ILE A 275 -7.01 -17.34 16.24
CA ILE A 275 -6.08 -16.34 16.76
C ILE A 275 -5.25 -15.72 15.63
N THR A 276 -4.65 -16.55 14.76
CA THR A 276 -3.86 -16.07 13.60
C THR A 276 -4.72 -15.28 12.63
N SER A 277 -5.90 -15.81 12.32
CA SER A 277 -6.89 -15.17 11.45
C SER A 277 -7.40 -13.81 11.95
N ILE A 278 -7.78 -13.70 13.23
CA ILE A 278 -8.23 -12.44 13.82
C ILE A 278 -7.10 -11.40 13.82
N ASN A 279 -5.87 -11.82 14.12
CA ASN A 279 -4.71 -10.94 14.06
C ASN A 279 -4.44 -10.44 12.62
N ASN A 280 -4.51 -11.32 11.62
CA ASN A 280 -4.38 -10.95 10.22
C ASN A 280 -5.48 -9.97 9.78
N ILE A 281 -6.76 -10.22 10.12
CA ILE A 281 -7.87 -9.30 9.84
C ILE A 281 -7.63 -7.92 10.50
N LEU A 282 -7.19 -7.89 11.77
CA LEU A 282 -6.91 -6.65 12.48
C LEU A 282 -5.71 -5.89 11.90
N ALA A 283 -4.66 -6.57 11.41
CA ALA A 283 -3.54 -5.94 10.72
C ALA A 283 -3.97 -5.24 9.42
N PHE A 284 -4.89 -5.83 8.65
CA PHE A 284 -5.46 -5.14 7.48
C PHE A 284 -6.42 -4.01 7.88
N ILE A 285 -7.16 -4.14 8.99
CA ILE A 285 -8.01 -3.05 9.52
C ILE A 285 -7.16 -1.85 9.98
N THR A 286 -6.05 -2.05 10.70
CA THR A 286 -5.14 -0.93 11.07
C THR A 286 -4.50 -0.29 9.83
N GLY A 287 -4.22 -1.07 8.78
CA GLY A 287 -3.84 -0.56 7.46
C GLY A 287 -4.85 0.41 6.82
N CYS A 288 -6.11 0.44 7.27
CA CYS A 288 -7.13 1.38 6.80
C CYS A 288 -7.05 2.78 7.46
N ILE A 289 -6.18 2.95 8.47
CA ILE A 289 -5.89 4.24 9.14
C ILE A 289 -5.01 5.13 8.24
N LEU A 290 -4.20 4.54 7.36
CA LEU A 290 -3.34 5.28 6.43
C LEU A 290 -4.18 6.25 5.58
N PRO A 291 -3.78 7.53 5.40
CA PRO A 291 -4.63 8.55 4.79
C PRO A 291 -4.91 8.38 3.28
N ILE A 292 -4.36 7.34 2.65
CA ILE A 292 -4.29 7.20 1.18
C ILE A 292 -5.47 6.34 0.67
N PRO A 293 -6.43 6.90 -0.09
CA PRO A 293 -7.68 6.21 -0.43
C PRO A 293 -7.49 4.86 -1.15
N ALA A 294 -6.48 4.75 -2.03
CA ALA A 294 -6.17 3.50 -2.72
C ALA A 294 -5.75 2.39 -1.73
N LEU A 295 -4.85 2.70 -0.79
CA LEU A 295 -4.40 1.74 0.22
C LEU A 295 -5.49 1.41 1.22
N ARG A 296 -6.31 2.38 1.64
CA ARG A 296 -7.50 2.11 2.47
C ARG A 296 -8.47 1.13 1.79
N SER A 297 -8.66 1.27 0.48
CA SER A 297 -9.50 0.37 -0.31
C SER A 297 -8.89 -1.03 -0.43
N PHE A 298 -7.57 -1.13 -0.62
CA PHE A 298 -6.83 -2.40 -0.65
C PHE A 298 -6.88 -3.14 0.70
N CYS A 299 -6.58 -2.44 1.79
CA CYS A 299 -6.62 -2.96 3.14
C CYS A 299 -8.04 -3.39 3.54
N GLY A 300 -9.05 -2.55 3.26
CA GLY A 300 -10.45 -2.85 3.55
C GLY A 300 -11.00 -4.04 2.76
N GLN A 301 -10.69 -4.15 1.46
CA GLN A 301 -11.02 -5.34 0.66
C GLN A 301 -10.36 -6.59 1.25
N THR A 302 -9.07 -6.55 1.54
CA THR A 302 -8.34 -7.72 2.05
C THR A 302 -8.86 -8.18 3.41
N ALA A 303 -9.21 -7.25 4.32
CA ALA A 303 -9.84 -7.58 5.60
C ALA A 303 -11.21 -8.29 5.43
N ILE A 304 -12.04 -7.84 4.47
CA ILE A 304 -13.31 -8.50 4.14
C ILE A 304 -13.06 -9.90 3.59
N LEU A 305 -12.13 -10.07 2.65
CA LEU A 305 -11.80 -11.38 2.06
C LEU A 305 -11.31 -12.37 3.12
N LEU A 306 -10.39 -11.95 3.99
CA LEU A 306 -9.92 -12.80 5.08
C LEU A 306 -11.07 -13.19 6.01
N THR A 307 -11.98 -12.27 6.35
CA THR A 307 -13.18 -12.59 7.16
C THR A 307 -14.03 -13.69 6.50
N PHE A 308 -14.20 -13.67 5.17
CA PHE A 308 -14.90 -14.74 4.44
C PHE A 308 -14.11 -16.05 4.40
N ASN A 309 -12.78 -16.01 4.24
CA ASN A 309 -11.93 -17.20 4.28
C ASN A 309 -12.06 -17.94 5.62
N VAL A 310 -11.95 -17.21 6.74
CA VAL A 310 -12.08 -17.76 8.10
C VAL A 310 -13.43 -18.43 8.33
N LEU A 311 -14.51 -17.76 7.93
CA LEU A 311 -15.86 -18.31 8.05
C LEU A 311 -16.01 -19.60 7.24
N CYS A 312 -15.43 -19.68 6.04
CA CYS A 312 -15.45 -20.89 5.22
C CYS A 312 -14.58 -22.02 5.80
N ILE A 313 -13.39 -21.71 6.32
CA ILE A 313 -12.47 -22.69 6.91
C ILE A 313 -13.01 -23.26 8.23
N ILE A 314 -13.75 -22.49 9.03
CA ILE A 314 -14.30 -22.97 10.30
C ILE A 314 -15.67 -23.65 10.13
N MET A 315 -16.52 -23.18 9.22
CA MET A 315 -17.88 -23.73 9.05
C MET A 315 -17.99 -24.81 7.96
N LEU A 316 -17.39 -24.57 6.78
CA LEU A 316 -17.62 -25.40 5.59
C LEU A 316 -16.56 -26.48 5.41
N TYR A 317 -15.29 -26.18 5.68
CA TYR A 317 -14.21 -27.15 5.51
C TYR A 317 -14.32 -28.38 6.44
N PRO A 318 -14.71 -28.27 7.74
CA PRO A 318 -14.94 -29.43 8.59
C PRO A 318 -16.10 -30.33 8.11
N ALA A 319 -17.07 -29.78 7.36
CA ALA A 319 -18.11 -30.60 6.74
C ALA A 319 -17.56 -31.46 5.60
N PHE A 320 -16.64 -30.92 4.78
CA PHE A 320 -15.92 -31.72 3.78
C PHE A 320 -15.00 -32.76 4.42
N ILE A 321 -14.37 -32.45 5.54
CA ILE A 321 -13.58 -33.42 6.34
C ILE A 321 -14.46 -34.54 6.89
N ALA A 322 -15.68 -34.24 7.33
CA ALA A 322 -16.65 -35.26 7.74
C ALA A 322 -17.07 -36.18 6.58
N LEU A 323 -17.18 -35.64 5.36
CA LEU A 323 -17.41 -36.44 4.15
C LEU A 323 -16.18 -37.30 3.79
N ASP A 324 -14.96 -36.76 3.90
CA ASP A 324 -13.73 -37.50 3.63
C ASP A 324 -13.49 -38.62 4.67
N LEU A 325 -13.76 -38.36 5.96
CA LEU A 325 -13.80 -39.40 7.00
C LEU A 325 -14.75 -40.54 6.64
N LYS A 326 -15.94 -40.20 6.12
CA LYS A 326 -16.91 -41.21 5.69
C LYS A 326 -16.39 -42.00 4.47
N ARG A 327 -15.67 -41.38 3.55
CA ARG A 327 -14.97 -42.05 2.43
C ARG A 327 -13.89 -43.01 2.95
N LYS A 328 -12.98 -42.53 3.80
CA LYS A 328 -11.88 -43.33 4.38
C LYS A 328 -12.41 -44.52 5.18
N LYS A 329 -13.44 -44.33 6.02
CA LYS A 329 -14.09 -45.42 6.80
C LYS A 329 -14.75 -46.51 5.93
N VAL A 330 -15.09 -46.23 4.68
CA VAL A 330 -15.67 -47.22 3.74
C VAL A 330 -14.61 -47.86 2.84
N GLY A 331 -13.37 -47.36 2.83
CA GLY A 331 -12.27 -47.91 2.04
C GLY A 331 -12.36 -47.61 0.54
N TYR A 332 -13.00 -46.49 0.15
CA TYR A 332 -12.93 -46.00 -1.22
C TYR A 332 -11.60 -45.29 -1.48
N ARG A 333 -11.01 -45.52 -2.65
CA ARG A 333 -9.81 -44.82 -3.10
C ARG A 333 -10.08 -43.33 -3.27
N ASP A 334 -9.01 -42.54 -3.25
CA ASP A 334 -9.13 -41.11 -3.53
C ASP A 334 -9.28 -40.86 -5.04
N ILE A 335 -10.07 -39.85 -5.42
CA ILE A 335 -10.43 -39.43 -6.80
C ILE A 335 -11.19 -40.48 -7.65
N ILE A 336 -10.95 -41.78 -7.47
CA ILE A 336 -11.57 -42.87 -8.23
C ILE A 336 -12.51 -43.68 -7.33
N CYS A 337 -13.79 -43.79 -7.68
CA CYS A 337 -14.83 -44.47 -6.89
C CYS A 337 -14.74 -46.01 -6.87
N ASP A 338 -13.56 -46.59 -7.07
CA ASP A 338 -13.35 -48.03 -6.91
C ASP A 338 -13.15 -48.38 -5.44
N LYS A 339 -13.85 -49.44 -5.02
CA LYS A 339 -13.78 -49.97 -3.67
C LYS A 339 -12.57 -50.89 -3.54
N LEU A 340 -11.88 -50.84 -2.40
CA LEU A 340 -10.77 -51.74 -2.13
C LEU A 340 -11.30 -53.13 -1.71
N ASP A 341 -11.31 -54.08 -2.64
CA ASP A 341 -11.72 -55.47 -2.38
C ASP A 341 -10.70 -56.20 -1.49
N ILE A 342 -11.00 -56.29 -0.20
CA ILE A 342 -10.16 -56.97 0.81
C ILE A 342 -10.26 -58.52 0.72
N GLU A 343 -11.13 -59.08 -0.12
CA GLU A 343 -11.46 -60.52 -0.14
C GLU A 343 -10.49 -61.47 -0.89
N LYS A 344 -9.32 -61.01 -1.37
CA LYS A 344 -8.41 -61.88 -2.15
C LYS A 344 -7.18 -62.46 -1.44
N HIS A 345 -6.91 -62.11 -0.18
CA HIS A 345 -5.77 -62.68 0.57
C HIS A 345 -6.10 -63.80 1.58
N SER A 346 -7.38 -64.12 1.82
CA SER A 346 -7.79 -65.18 2.77
C SER A 346 -7.99 -66.57 2.17
N ASN A 347 -7.90 -66.72 0.84
CA ASN A 347 -8.16 -67.99 0.13
C ASN A 347 -6.89 -68.81 -0.20
N GLY A 348 -5.71 -68.41 0.27
CA GLY A 348 -4.47 -69.16 0.10
C GLY A 348 -4.28 -70.33 1.08
N GLU A 349 -4.73 -70.20 2.33
CA GLU A 349 -4.38 -71.13 3.42
C GLU A 349 -5.41 -72.23 3.71
N ARG A 350 -6.44 -72.39 2.86
CA ARG A 350 -7.44 -73.48 2.97
C ARG A 350 -7.13 -74.71 2.11
N LYS A 351 -5.92 -74.81 1.55
CA LYS A 351 -5.46 -75.97 0.75
C LYS A 351 -4.13 -76.57 1.24
N PHE A 352 -3.96 -76.71 2.56
CA PHE A 352 -2.90 -77.59 3.10
C PHE A 352 -3.23 -78.18 4.49
N LYS A 353 -4.43 -78.77 4.64
CA LYS A 353 -4.80 -79.59 5.81
C LYS A 353 -5.57 -80.84 5.39
N GLU A 354 -4.88 -81.78 4.73
CA GLU A 354 -5.30 -83.19 4.65
C GLU A 354 -4.19 -84.11 4.09
N SER A 355 -3.11 -84.34 4.87
CA SER A 355 -2.24 -85.53 4.72
C SER A 355 -1.18 -85.61 5.85
N SER A 356 -0.97 -86.81 6.42
CA SER A 356 0.19 -87.25 7.23
C SER A 356 0.67 -86.36 8.40
N SER A 357 0.45 -86.66 9.70
CA SER A 357 0.80 -87.84 10.53
C SER A 357 2.14 -87.75 11.29
N SER A 358 2.20 -88.46 12.43
CA SER A 358 3.35 -88.75 13.32
C SER A 358 3.94 -87.63 14.20
N ASN A 359 3.70 -87.81 15.51
CA ASN A 359 4.53 -87.29 16.60
C ASN A 359 6.01 -87.65 16.42
N GLN A 360 6.95 -86.75 16.76
CA GLN A 360 8.20 -87.14 17.45
C GLN A 360 9.02 -85.95 18.01
N LEU A 361 9.53 -86.15 19.24
CA LEU A 361 10.64 -85.42 19.91
C LEU A 361 10.36 -83.95 20.33
N VAL A 362 10.88 -83.39 21.45
CA VAL A 362 11.47 -83.87 22.74
C VAL A 362 11.31 -82.66 23.68
N LYS A 363 10.63 -82.74 24.84
CA LYS A 363 11.11 -83.13 26.19
C LYS A 363 12.27 -82.28 26.77
N ASN A 364 12.11 -81.90 28.04
CA ASN A 364 13.09 -81.26 28.95
C ASN A 364 13.27 -79.72 28.72
N TYR A 365 13.56 -78.88 29.73
CA TYR A 365 14.03 -79.12 31.11
C TYR A 365 13.36 -78.10 32.08
N TYR A 366 13.17 -78.48 33.36
CA TYR A 366 12.79 -77.59 34.48
C TYR A 366 13.95 -77.53 35.51
N ASP A 367 13.95 -76.49 36.35
CA ASP A 367 14.75 -76.29 37.58
C ASP A 367 16.24 -75.89 37.46
N PHE A 368 16.57 -74.68 37.96
CA PHE A 368 17.34 -74.54 39.21
C PHE A 368 17.21 -73.13 39.84
N SER A 369 17.56 -72.98 41.12
CA SER A 369 17.34 -71.79 41.95
C SER A 369 18.64 -71.16 42.51
N SER A 370 18.70 -69.80 42.51
CA SER A 370 19.41 -68.82 43.37
C SER A 370 20.76 -69.11 44.10
N PRO A 371 21.57 -68.09 44.50
CA PRO A 371 21.59 -66.64 44.14
C PRO A 371 23.00 -66.02 43.90
N ASN A 372 23.02 -64.68 43.68
CA ASN A 372 24.11 -63.68 43.87
C ASN A 372 25.03 -63.21 42.69
N ASN A 373 25.09 -61.86 42.62
CA ASN A 373 26.14 -60.94 42.13
C ASN A 373 26.51 -60.78 40.63
N GLN A 374 26.05 -59.64 40.10
CA GLN A 374 26.78 -58.65 39.27
C GLN A 374 27.65 -59.11 38.08
N SER A 375 27.15 -58.91 36.87
CA SER A 375 27.87 -58.20 35.78
C SER A 375 26.88 -57.76 34.68
N GLU A 376 27.29 -56.81 33.85
CA GLU A 376 26.49 -56.21 32.77
C GLU A 376 26.16 -57.22 31.65
N ILE A 377 24.98 -57.10 31.04
CA ILE A 377 24.61 -57.81 29.80
C ILE A 377 23.98 -56.81 28.82
N ASP A 378 24.49 -56.80 27.58
CA ASP A 378 24.32 -55.74 26.60
C ASP A 378 22.90 -55.54 26.05
N LEU A 379 22.53 -54.27 25.88
CA LEU A 379 21.26 -53.85 25.29
C LEU A 379 21.22 -53.94 23.74
N GLN A 380 22.21 -54.54 23.09
CA GLN A 380 22.36 -54.49 21.62
C GLN A 380 21.56 -55.56 20.86
N GLN A 381 21.32 -56.74 21.44
CA GLN A 381 20.68 -57.87 20.71
C GLN A 381 19.14 -57.76 20.54
N ILE A 382 18.47 -56.81 21.20
CA ILE A 382 17.02 -56.58 21.00
C ILE A 382 16.76 -55.70 19.76
N SER A 383 17.77 -55.01 19.23
CA SER A 383 17.61 -54.03 18.14
C SER A 383 17.43 -54.63 16.73
N GLU A 384 17.76 -55.90 16.51
CA GLU A 384 17.83 -56.49 15.15
C GLU A 384 16.54 -57.16 14.67
N SER A 385 15.55 -57.40 15.53
CA SER A 385 14.30 -58.11 15.14
C SER A 385 13.26 -57.23 14.42
N CYS A 386 13.33 -55.89 14.57
CA CYS A 386 12.35 -54.97 13.97
C CYS A 386 12.69 -54.51 12.53
N LYS A 387 13.68 -55.11 11.85
CA LYS A 387 14.08 -54.76 10.47
C LYS A 387 13.82 -55.88 9.46
N ARG A 388 12.55 -56.29 9.32
CA ARG A 388 12.08 -57.01 8.11
C ARG A 388 10.55 -57.01 7.95
N ASN A 389 10.03 -56.04 7.21
CA ASN A 389 9.12 -56.32 6.09
C ASN A 389 9.03 -55.09 5.18
N ASN A 390 9.32 -55.29 3.88
CA ASN A 390 9.42 -54.24 2.88
C ASN A 390 8.11 -54.09 2.09
N ASN A 391 7.52 -52.90 2.08
CA ASN A 391 6.63 -52.45 1.00
C ASN A 391 7.22 -51.17 0.40
N ASN A 392 8.25 -51.35 -0.41
CA ASN A 392 9.14 -50.28 -0.84
C ASN A 392 8.47 -49.40 -1.91
N ASN A 393 8.24 -48.13 -1.54
CA ASN A 393 8.41 -46.90 -2.35
C ASN A 393 7.60 -45.71 -1.80
N ILE A 394 6.73 -45.95 -0.81
CA ILE A 394 5.63 -45.02 -0.48
C ILE A 394 5.83 -44.36 0.89
N GLU A 395 6.40 -45.08 1.86
CA GLU A 395 6.79 -44.52 3.15
C GLU A 395 7.76 -43.34 2.98
N ILE A 396 8.54 -43.30 1.89
CA ILE A 396 9.70 -42.43 1.70
C ILE A 396 9.41 -40.93 1.91
N LYS A 397 8.26 -40.39 1.48
CA LYS A 397 8.02 -38.93 1.50
C LYS A 397 7.62 -38.40 2.89
N THR A 398 6.70 -39.08 3.58
CA THR A 398 6.31 -38.75 4.95
C THR A 398 7.38 -39.19 5.95
N PHE A 399 8.01 -40.34 5.72
CA PHE A 399 9.17 -40.80 6.50
C PHE A 399 10.32 -39.81 6.39
N PHE A 400 10.72 -39.34 5.20
CA PHE A 400 11.86 -38.40 5.07
C PHE A 400 11.66 -37.11 5.86
N ASN A 401 10.49 -36.47 5.76
CA ASN A 401 10.22 -35.24 6.52
C ASN A 401 10.19 -35.48 8.03
N LYS A 402 9.46 -36.51 8.52
CA LYS A 402 9.36 -36.82 9.95
C LYS A 402 10.70 -37.33 10.52
N TRP A 403 11.45 -38.10 9.72
CA TRP A 403 12.82 -38.56 10.02
C TRP A 403 13.81 -37.39 10.10
N PHE A 404 13.73 -36.40 9.20
CA PHE A 404 14.58 -35.22 9.23
C PHE A 404 14.31 -34.38 10.49
N THR A 405 13.04 -34.12 10.80
CA THR A 405 12.65 -33.36 12.01
C THR A 405 13.15 -34.06 13.29
N LEU A 406 12.84 -35.35 13.45
CA LEU A 406 13.16 -36.11 14.67
C LEU A 406 14.64 -36.48 14.82
N ASN A 407 15.34 -36.84 13.74
CA ASN A 407 16.72 -37.36 13.83
C ASN A 407 17.81 -36.32 13.51
N VAL A 408 17.48 -35.24 12.78
CA VAL A 408 18.47 -34.23 12.36
C VAL A 408 18.19 -32.88 13.01
N TYR A 409 16.97 -32.34 12.87
CA TYR A 409 16.66 -30.97 13.29
C TYR A 409 16.60 -30.82 14.82
N ILE A 410 15.68 -31.53 15.47
CA ILE A 410 15.44 -31.42 16.91
C ILE A 410 16.69 -31.80 17.75
N PRO A 411 17.42 -32.89 17.47
CA PRO A 411 18.65 -33.24 18.21
C PRO A 411 19.77 -32.20 18.04
N THR A 412 19.75 -31.43 16.96
CA THR A 412 20.70 -30.33 16.72
C THR A 412 20.33 -29.11 17.56
N LEU A 413 19.06 -28.68 17.57
CA LEU A 413 18.61 -27.56 18.41
C LEU A 413 18.75 -27.81 19.92
N ARG A 414 18.69 -29.07 20.37
CA ARG A 414 18.90 -29.41 21.79
C ARG A 414 20.33 -29.11 22.28
N LYS A 415 21.35 -29.15 21.40
CA LYS A 415 22.76 -28.93 21.79
C LYS A 415 23.01 -27.45 22.15
N PRO A 416 23.60 -27.13 23.30
CA PRO A 416 23.78 -25.74 23.74
C PRO A 416 24.67 -24.92 22.79
N ILE A 417 25.67 -25.56 22.16
CA ILE A 417 26.53 -24.93 21.14
C ILE A 417 25.69 -24.41 19.96
N PHE A 418 24.74 -25.20 19.47
CA PHE A 418 23.88 -24.79 18.35
C PHE A 418 22.89 -23.69 18.74
N LYS A 419 22.37 -23.70 19.97
CA LYS A 419 21.55 -22.59 20.50
C LYS A 419 22.32 -21.26 20.46
N VAL A 420 23.59 -21.26 20.85
CA VAL A 420 24.46 -20.06 20.80
C VAL A 420 24.75 -19.64 19.35
N ILE A 421 25.00 -20.59 18.44
CA ILE A 421 25.21 -20.28 17.01
C ILE A 421 23.97 -19.64 16.38
N ILE A 422 22.76 -20.16 16.66
CA ILE A 422 21.49 -19.61 16.16
C ILE A 422 21.26 -18.19 16.70
N LEU A 423 21.44 -17.98 18.01
CA LEU A 423 21.30 -16.65 18.62
C LEU A 423 22.29 -15.64 18.03
N PHE A 424 23.54 -16.05 17.80
CA PHE A 424 24.55 -15.20 17.17
C PHE A 424 24.21 -14.87 15.71
N PHE A 425 23.72 -15.85 14.95
CA PHE A 425 23.30 -15.66 13.55
C PHE A 425 22.09 -14.70 13.43
N CYS A 426 21.03 -14.91 14.22
CA CYS A 426 19.88 -14.01 14.26
C CYS A 426 20.27 -12.61 14.77
N PHE A 427 21.17 -12.49 15.74
CA PHE A 427 21.67 -11.20 16.20
C PHE A 427 22.47 -10.45 15.10
N LEU A 428 23.24 -11.16 14.28
CA LEU A 428 23.89 -10.58 13.09
C LEU A 428 22.86 -10.16 12.03
N MET A 429 21.81 -10.95 11.79
CA MET A 429 20.71 -10.54 10.90
C MET A 429 20.01 -9.27 11.40
N PHE A 430 19.74 -9.17 12.71
CA PHE A 430 19.15 -7.97 13.31
C PHE A 430 20.06 -6.73 13.20
N ILE A 431 21.37 -6.87 13.45
CA ILE A 431 22.34 -5.77 13.24
C ILE A 431 22.35 -5.34 11.77
N PHE A 432 22.39 -6.29 10.84
CA PHE A 432 22.33 -6.02 9.40
C PHE A 432 21.01 -5.31 9.02
N GLY A 433 19.89 -5.71 9.64
CA GLY A 433 18.60 -5.02 9.57
C GLY A 433 18.69 -3.56 10.03
N CYS A 434 19.25 -3.29 11.20
CA CYS A 434 19.44 -1.94 11.72
C CYS A 434 20.34 -1.06 10.81
N ILE A 435 21.39 -1.63 10.21
CA ILE A 435 22.24 -0.92 9.24
C ILE A 435 21.43 -0.58 7.97
N GLY A 436 20.66 -1.55 7.44
CA GLY A 436 19.79 -1.32 6.29
C GLY A 436 18.70 -0.29 6.52
N LEU A 437 18.14 -0.25 7.74
CA LEU A 437 17.14 0.74 8.14
C LEU A 437 17.71 2.16 8.10
N TYR A 438 18.98 2.35 8.47
CA TYR A 438 19.68 3.63 8.36
C TYR A 438 19.94 4.06 6.90
N GLN A 439 20.13 3.09 5.99
CA GLN A 439 20.36 3.34 4.56
C GLN A 439 19.05 3.56 3.76
N SER A 440 17.90 3.19 4.31
CA SER A 440 16.59 3.27 3.65
C SER A 440 16.17 4.71 3.32
N LYS A 441 16.20 5.08 2.03
CA LYS A 441 15.64 6.35 1.53
C LYS A 441 14.11 6.34 1.52
N ILE A 442 13.48 7.49 1.81
CA ILE A 442 12.03 7.68 1.67
C ILE A 442 11.69 8.12 0.23
N GLY A 443 10.64 7.56 -0.36
CA GLY A 443 10.05 8.03 -1.61
C GLY A 443 9.50 6.94 -2.53
N LEU A 444 8.78 7.36 -3.57
CA LEU A 444 8.38 6.56 -4.72
C LEU A 444 8.37 7.50 -5.92
N GLU A 445 9.27 7.29 -6.87
CA GLU A 445 9.28 8.06 -8.13
C GLU A 445 8.16 7.57 -9.05
N LEU A 446 7.56 8.49 -9.82
CA LEU A 446 6.47 8.11 -10.73
C LEU A 446 7.00 7.24 -11.88
N ALA A 447 8.28 7.39 -12.23
CA ALA A 447 8.97 6.52 -13.15
C ALA A 447 9.06 5.04 -12.69
N ASP A 448 9.15 4.78 -11.38
CA ASP A 448 9.28 3.42 -10.82
C ASP A 448 7.93 2.65 -10.86
N VAL A 449 6.81 3.36 -11.00
CA VAL A 449 5.46 2.77 -11.11
C VAL A 449 5.15 2.29 -12.54
N LEU A 450 5.82 2.86 -13.54
CA LEU A 450 5.61 2.53 -14.96
C LEU A 450 6.60 1.46 -15.45
N PRO A 451 6.23 0.57 -16.39
CA PRO A 451 7.14 -0.46 -16.89
C PRO A 451 8.36 0.15 -17.58
N GLU A 452 9.55 -0.36 -17.28
CA GLU A 452 10.83 0.28 -17.65
C GLU A 452 11.08 0.41 -19.16
N HIS A 453 10.40 -0.39 -19.98
CA HIS A 453 10.52 -0.37 -21.45
C HIS A 453 9.52 0.55 -22.16
N THR A 454 8.74 1.35 -21.43
CA THR A 454 7.73 2.24 -22.00
C THR A 454 8.24 3.65 -22.25
N ALA A 455 7.77 4.30 -23.32
CA ALA A 455 8.14 5.68 -23.64
C ALA A 455 7.80 6.70 -22.53
N PRO A 456 6.66 6.59 -21.81
CA PRO A 456 6.37 7.41 -20.64
C PRO A 456 7.34 7.19 -19.47
N SER A 457 7.76 5.94 -19.15
CA SER A 457 8.76 5.70 -18.10
C SER A 457 10.09 6.36 -18.46
N ALA A 458 10.58 6.19 -19.69
CA ALA A 458 11.80 6.84 -20.17
C ALA A 458 11.72 8.38 -20.13
N PHE A 459 10.56 8.97 -20.47
CA PHE A 459 10.34 10.41 -20.31
C PHE A 459 10.41 10.85 -18.85
N LEU A 460 9.75 10.13 -17.93
CA LEU A 460 9.74 10.50 -16.51
C LEU A 460 11.12 10.37 -15.88
N LYS A 461 11.86 9.28 -16.16
CA LYS A 461 13.27 9.13 -15.71
C LYS A 461 14.14 10.28 -16.22
N ALA A 462 13.98 10.70 -17.48
CA ALA A 462 14.70 11.87 -18.01
C ALA A 462 14.26 13.19 -17.36
N ARG A 463 12.96 13.38 -17.10
CA ARG A 463 12.42 14.57 -16.43
C ARG A 463 12.91 14.68 -14.99
N GLU A 464 12.78 13.62 -14.21
CA GLU A 464 13.19 13.58 -12.79
C GLU A 464 14.71 13.78 -12.65
N LYS A 465 15.52 13.22 -13.57
CA LYS A 465 16.98 13.41 -13.58
C LYS A 465 17.43 14.83 -13.97
N TYR A 466 16.74 15.49 -14.90
CA TYR A 466 17.23 16.72 -15.55
C TYR A 466 16.42 18.00 -15.31
N PHE A 467 15.15 17.86 -14.94
CA PHE A 467 14.17 18.95 -14.87
C PHE A 467 13.38 18.85 -13.56
N SER A 468 14.07 19.11 -12.44
CA SER A 468 13.54 19.05 -11.07
C SER A 468 12.76 20.31 -10.66
N PHE A 469 12.03 20.91 -11.61
CA PHE A 469 11.21 22.10 -11.36
C PHE A 469 9.74 21.72 -11.19
N TYR A 470 9.05 22.42 -10.29
CA TYR A 470 7.61 22.25 -10.07
C TYR A 470 6.92 23.61 -9.91
N PRO A 471 5.85 23.89 -10.68
CA PRO A 471 4.99 25.04 -10.43
C PRO A 471 4.15 24.80 -9.18
N ILE A 472 4.03 25.83 -8.36
CA ILE A 472 3.28 25.88 -7.11
C ILE A 472 2.48 27.18 -7.13
N PHE A 473 1.20 27.11 -6.76
CA PHE A 473 0.34 28.28 -6.70
C PHE A 473 -0.11 28.51 -5.27
N ILE A 474 0.05 29.75 -4.81
CA ILE A 474 -0.32 30.14 -3.44
C ILE A 474 -1.65 30.88 -3.52
N VAL A 475 -2.63 30.40 -2.76
CA VAL A 475 -4.03 30.78 -2.85
C VAL A 475 -4.48 31.42 -1.53
N PRO A 476 -4.52 32.76 -1.42
CA PRO A 476 -5.34 33.46 -0.44
C PRO A 476 -6.85 33.19 -0.68
N MET A 477 -7.61 32.94 0.38
CA MET A 477 -9.08 32.76 0.30
C MET A 477 -9.86 33.87 1.01
N GLY A 478 -10.93 34.36 0.39
CA GLY A 478 -11.90 35.25 1.05
C GLY A 478 -11.29 36.55 1.63
N ILE A 479 -10.21 37.03 1.02
CA ILE A 479 -9.41 38.17 1.46
C ILE A 479 -9.78 39.42 0.66
N ASP A 480 -9.94 40.56 1.35
CA ASP A 480 -10.12 41.85 0.67
C ASP A 480 -8.77 42.39 0.17
N PHE A 481 -8.44 42.04 -1.07
CA PHE A 481 -7.22 42.46 -1.77
C PHE A 481 -7.01 43.97 -1.79
N SER A 482 -8.09 44.77 -1.74
CA SER A 482 -8.00 46.24 -1.75
C SER A 482 -7.23 46.78 -0.53
N LYS A 483 -7.47 46.22 0.66
CA LYS A 483 -6.90 46.69 1.94
C LYS A 483 -5.61 45.97 2.33
N GLN A 484 -5.41 44.74 1.87
CA GLN A 484 -4.34 43.85 2.36
C GLN A 484 -3.14 43.74 1.41
N GLN A 485 -2.99 44.68 0.47
CA GLN A 485 -1.92 44.73 -0.54
C GLN A 485 -0.50 44.62 0.08
N THR A 486 -0.25 45.30 1.20
CA THR A 486 1.07 45.30 1.87
C THR A 486 1.38 43.96 2.55
N LYS A 487 0.39 43.30 3.17
CA LYS A 487 0.53 41.94 3.70
C LYS A 487 0.84 40.94 2.58
N LEU A 488 0.22 41.11 1.41
CA LEU A 488 0.41 40.23 0.25
C LEU A 488 1.82 40.32 -0.35
N GLU A 489 2.39 41.53 -0.46
CA GLU A 489 3.80 41.67 -0.89
C GLU A 489 4.75 41.11 0.17
N LYS A 490 4.54 41.37 1.46
CA LYS A 490 5.37 40.81 2.53
C LYS A 490 5.36 39.27 2.52
N LEU A 491 4.20 38.66 2.38
CA LEU A 491 4.05 37.21 2.20
C LEU A 491 4.89 36.71 1.03
N ARG A 492 4.80 37.38 -0.12
CA ARG A 492 5.54 37.03 -1.35
C ARG A 492 7.05 37.17 -1.17
N ASP A 493 7.52 38.18 -0.43
CA ASP A 493 8.93 38.33 -0.07
C ASP A 493 9.41 37.26 0.93
N ASP A 494 8.59 36.87 1.91
CA ASP A 494 8.90 35.79 2.85
C ASP A 494 9.01 34.43 2.15
N ILE A 495 8.08 34.10 1.23
CA ILE A 495 8.20 32.91 0.37
C ILE A 495 9.43 33.00 -0.53
N ALA A 496 9.74 34.18 -1.08
CA ALA A 496 10.92 34.39 -1.91
C ALA A 496 12.24 34.37 -1.15
N GLN A 497 12.26 34.33 0.19
CA GLN A 497 13.48 34.04 0.94
C GLN A 497 13.91 32.58 0.78
N SER A 498 12.96 31.65 0.61
CA SER A 498 13.21 30.21 0.44
C SER A 498 14.26 29.91 -0.64
N GLU A 499 15.10 28.90 -0.37
CA GLU A 499 16.16 28.44 -1.29
C GLU A 499 15.59 27.77 -2.55
N PHE A 500 14.39 27.18 -2.44
CA PHE A 500 13.77 26.40 -3.51
C PHE A 500 13.14 27.27 -4.61
N VAL A 501 12.76 28.52 -4.31
CA VAL A 501 12.08 29.42 -5.25
C VAL A 501 13.05 29.93 -6.32
N ILE A 502 12.68 29.79 -7.60
CA ILE A 502 13.42 30.39 -8.71
C ILE A 502 13.29 31.92 -8.65
N LYS A 503 14.44 32.60 -8.60
CA LYS A 503 14.55 34.06 -8.55
C LYS A 503 15.14 34.57 -9.86
N VAL A 504 14.46 35.50 -10.53
CA VAL A 504 14.95 36.19 -11.73
C VAL A 504 15.49 37.54 -11.28
N ASP A 505 16.77 37.81 -11.55
CA ASP A 505 17.48 39.02 -11.10
C ASP A 505 17.35 39.28 -9.59
N GLY A 506 17.31 38.21 -8.78
CA GLY A 506 17.17 38.27 -7.32
C GLY A 506 15.75 38.52 -6.81
N LYS A 507 14.74 38.61 -7.69
CA LYS A 507 13.33 38.79 -7.32
C LYS A 507 12.47 37.58 -7.71
N PRO A 508 11.38 37.28 -6.97
CA PRO A 508 10.39 36.29 -7.40
C PRO A 508 9.64 36.79 -8.65
N GLU A 509 9.01 35.88 -9.37
CA GLU A 509 8.23 36.21 -10.57
C GLU A 509 7.11 37.23 -10.29
N LYS A 510 6.71 37.96 -11.34
CA LYS A 510 5.69 39.00 -11.25
C LYS A 510 4.30 38.37 -11.31
N TYR A 511 3.44 38.75 -10.39
CA TYR A 511 2.03 38.33 -10.35
C TYR A 511 1.10 39.45 -10.82
N TRP A 512 -0.19 39.14 -10.96
CA TRP A 512 -1.19 40.01 -11.59
C TRP A 512 -1.25 41.44 -11.03
N MET A 513 -1.15 41.63 -9.71
CA MET A 513 -1.26 42.98 -9.12
C MET A 513 -0.07 43.86 -9.52
N ILE A 514 1.12 43.30 -9.75
CA ILE A 514 2.27 44.07 -10.27
C ILE A 514 2.00 44.51 -11.71
N PHE A 515 1.40 43.65 -12.54
CA PHE A 515 1.02 44.04 -13.90
C PHE A 515 -0.06 45.13 -13.89
N MET A 516 -1.09 44.99 -13.05
CA MET A 516 -2.14 45.99 -12.83
C MET A 516 -1.56 47.33 -12.34
N ARG A 517 -0.62 47.32 -11.37
CA ARG A 517 0.08 48.55 -10.90
C ARG A 517 0.87 49.21 -12.02
N ASN A 518 1.64 48.45 -12.81
CA ASN A 518 2.39 48.99 -13.94
C ASN A 518 1.47 49.62 -15.01
N TRP A 519 0.32 49.00 -15.28
CA TRP A 519 -0.70 49.52 -16.20
C TRP A 519 -1.32 50.83 -15.69
N LEU A 520 -1.78 50.83 -14.44
CA LEU A 520 -2.32 52.03 -13.76
C LEU A 520 -1.28 53.16 -13.65
N HIS A 521 0.01 52.87 -13.47
CA HIS A 521 1.09 53.87 -13.50
C HIS A 521 1.22 54.53 -14.87
N GLY A 522 1.10 53.76 -15.96
CA GLY A 522 1.03 54.32 -17.32
C GLY A 522 -0.15 55.29 -17.47
N LEU A 523 -1.34 54.86 -17.04
CA LEU A 523 -2.56 55.69 -17.08
C LEU A 523 -2.44 56.96 -16.22
N GLN A 524 -1.88 56.86 -15.00
CA GLN A 524 -1.63 58.00 -14.13
C GLN A 524 -0.61 58.97 -14.76
N GLY A 525 0.43 58.46 -15.43
CA GLY A 525 1.40 59.30 -16.15
C GLY A 525 0.78 60.10 -17.30
N HIS A 526 -0.15 59.51 -18.05
CA HIS A 526 -0.92 60.22 -19.09
C HIS A 526 -1.89 61.26 -18.48
N LEU A 527 -2.51 60.95 -17.34
CA LEU A 527 -3.38 61.86 -16.60
C LEU A 527 -2.60 63.08 -16.05
N ASP A 528 -1.47 62.85 -15.37
CA ASP A 528 -0.63 63.90 -14.78
C ASP A 528 -0.04 64.85 -15.85
N ASN A 529 0.30 64.31 -17.04
CA ASN A 529 0.76 65.11 -18.19
C ASN A 529 -0.35 65.97 -18.81
N ALA A 530 -1.62 65.58 -18.68
CA ALA A 530 -2.76 66.42 -19.08
C ALA A 530 -3.07 67.48 -18.01
N ILE A 531 -3.00 67.12 -16.73
CA ILE A 531 -3.20 68.03 -15.60
C ILE A 531 -2.12 69.13 -15.57
N SER A 532 -0.86 68.80 -15.83
CA SER A 532 0.23 69.79 -15.89
C SER A 532 0.07 70.82 -17.03
N LYS A 533 -0.69 70.47 -18.07
CA LYS A 533 -1.09 71.36 -19.17
C LYS A 533 -2.40 72.12 -18.91
N GLY A 534 -2.99 71.97 -17.73
CA GLY A 534 -4.21 72.66 -17.31
C GLY A 534 -5.53 71.93 -17.62
N ILE A 535 -5.48 70.75 -18.24
CA ILE A 535 -6.69 69.95 -18.53
C ILE A 535 -7.05 69.14 -17.28
N LYS A 536 -8.10 69.58 -16.56
CA LYS A 536 -8.62 68.89 -15.39
C LYS A 536 -9.66 67.82 -15.78
N PRO A 537 -9.72 66.66 -15.08
CA PRO A 537 -10.81 65.72 -15.24
C PRO A 537 -12.10 66.28 -14.63
N THR A 538 -12.96 66.84 -15.48
CA THR A 538 -14.35 67.19 -15.16
C THR A 538 -15.31 66.12 -15.68
N ASP A 539 -16.56 66.15 -15.21
CA ASP A 539 -17.61 65.24 -15.65
C ASP A 539 -17.96 65.49 -17.15
N ASP A 540 -18.13 66.74 -17.56
CA ASP A 540 -18.45 67.13 -18.94
C ASP A 540 -17.30 66.86 -19.95
N LEU A 541 -17.42 65.79 -20.74
CA LEU A 541 -16.48 65.43 -21.81
C LEU A 541 -16.35 66.53 -22.89
N LYS A 542 -17.39 67.35 -23.10
CA LYS A 542 -17.37 68.49 -24.05
C LYS A 542 -16.39 69.59 -23.62
N GLN A 543 -16.39 69.98 -22.35
CA GLN A 543 -15.49 71.01 -21.81
C GLN A 543 -14.03 70.59 -21.99
N ILE A 544 -13.71 69.32 -21.71
CA ILE A 544 -12.36 68.75 -21.91
C ILE A 544 -11.94 68.81 -23.37
N LYS A 545 -12.84 68.52 -24.31
CA LYS A 545 -12.56 68.57 -25.75
C LYS A 545 -12.29 70.00 -26.22
N GLU A 546 -13.09 70.97 -25.78
CA GLU A 546 -12.89 72.39 -26.06
C GLU A 546 -11.57 72.92 -25.47
N LEU A 547 -11.22 72.52 -24.23
CA LEU A 547 -9.93 72.86 -23.61
C LEU A 547 -8.74 72.24 -24.37
N SER A 548 -8.87 71.00 -24.85
CA SER A 548 -7.81 70.34 -25.63
C SER A 548 -7.55 71.03 -26.98
N LEU A 549 -8.61 71.55 -27.60
CA LEU A 549 -8.54 72.32 -28.84
C LEU A 549 -7.94 73.71 -28.63
N SER A 550 -8.25 74.41 -27.53
CA SER A 550 -7.67 75.73 -27.24
C SER A 550 -6.18 75.67 -26.87
N ILE A 551 -5.71 74.53 -26.35
CA ILE A 551 -4.31 74.29 -25.94
C ILE A 551 -3.49 73.61 -27.07
N ASN A 552 -4.10 73.29 -28.23
CA ASN A 552 -3.47 72.54 -29.33
C ASN A 552 -2.85 71.20 -28.87
N TYR A 553 -3.49 70.49 -27.93
CA TYR A 553 -2.98 69.24 -27.37
C TYR A 553 -3.89 68.06 -27.70
N THR A 554 -3.36 67.06 -28.42
CA THR A 554 -4.06 65.83 -28.74
C THR A 554 -4.11 64.89 -27.52
N LEU A 555 -5.31 64.69 -26.97
CA LEU A 555 -5.53 63.73 -25.89
C LEU A 555 -5.40 62.29 -26.40
N VAL A 556 -4.63 61.47 -25.68
CA VAL A 556 -4.46 60.03 -25.93
C VAL A 556 -5.66 59.26 -25.37
N ASP A 557 -6.01 58.12 -25.97
CA ASP A 557 -7.14 57.29 -25.52
C ASP A 557 -7.01 56.86 -24.05
N ASP A 558 -5.78 56.58 -23.61
CA ASP A 558 -5.42 56.25 -22.24
C ASP A 558 -5.76 57.35 -21.23
N PHE A 559 -5.79 58.64 -21.64
CA PHE A 559 -6.26 59.72 -20.77
C PHE A 559 -7.76 59.62 -20.51
N TYR A 560 -8.57 59.32 -21.54
CA TYR A 560 -10.01 59.17 -21.38
C TYR A 560 -10.37 57.95 -20.51
N LEU A 561 -9.57 56.88 -20.62
CA LEU A 561 -9.63 55.72 -19.74
C LEU A 561 -9.22 56.06 -18.31
N ALA A 562 -8.08 56.73 -18.10
CA ALA A 562 -7.60 57.18 -16.79
C ALA A 562 -8.61 58.10 -16.08
N ARG A 563 -9.23 59.04 -16.82
CA ARG A 563 -10.36 59.85 -16.32
C ARG A 563 -11.50 58.95 -15.86
N ARG A 564 -11.96 58.03 -16.73
CA ARG A 564 -13.12 57.18 -16.41
C ARG A 564 -12.88 56.29 -15.18
N LEU A 565 -11.67 55.76 -15.00
CA LEU A 565 -11.28 55.05 -13.80
C LEU A 565 -11.38 55.95 -12.56
N LEU A 566 -10.74 57.12 -12.58
CA LEU A 566 -10.75 58.05 -11.45
C LEU A 566 -12.16 58.50 -11.03
N CYS A 567 -13.07 58.66 -12.00
CA CYS A 567 -14.44 59.08 -11.75
C CYS A 567 -15.39 57.94 -11.34
N SER A 568 -15.04 56.67 -11.60
CA SER A 568 -15.89 55.49 -11.35
C SER A 568 -15.43 54.75 -10.10
N LYS A 569 -16.07 55.02 -8.95
CA LYS A 569 -15.79 54.37 -7.66
C LYS A 569 -17.02 53.62 -7.16
N GLY A 570 -16.93 52.29 -7.06
CA GLY A 570 -18.09 51.45 -6.78
C GLY A 570 -19.16 51.62 -7.85
N GLU A 571 -20.36 52.03 -7.46
CA GLU A 571 -21.47 52.37 -8.36
C GLU A 571 -21.61 53.89 -8.63
N GLU A 572 -20.85 54.75 -7.94
CA GLU A 572 -20.89 56.20 -8.13
C GLU A 572 -19.98 56.64 -9.29
N PHE A 573 -20.51 57.52 -10.16
CA PHE A 573 -19.72 58.25 -11.16
C PHE A 573 -19.65 59.74 -10.81
N ASN A 574 -18.49 60.22 -10.36
CA ASN A 574 -18.28 61.60 -9.96
C ASN A 574 -16.79 62.02 -10.06
N CYS A 575 -16.42 62.70 -11.14
CA CYS A 575 -15.07 63.26 -11.32
C CYS A 575 -14.79 64.39 -10.31
N SER A 576 -15.78 65.25 -10.08
CA SER A 576 -15.64 66.48 -9.30
C SER A 576 -15.26 66.25 -7.82
N LYS A 577 -15.75 65.17 -7.21
CA LYS A 577 -15.44 64.76 -5.82
C LYS A 577 -14.03 64.15 -5.70
N ASN A 578 -13.54 63.52 -6.78
CA ASN A 578 -12.34 62.67 -6.79
C ASN A 578 -11.07 63.37 -7.30
N LEU A 579 -11.12 64.66 -7.65
CA LEU A 579 -10.00 65.48 -8.18
C LEU A 579 -8.72 65.52 -7.32
N LYS A 580 -8.78 65.10 -6.04
CA LYS A 580 -7.60 64.98 -5.15
C LYS A 580 -7.04 63.55 -5.05
N THR A 581 -7.78 62.56 -5.52
CA THR A 581 -7.35 61.16 -5.47
C THR A 581 -6.46 60.83 -6.67
N ARG A 582 -5.57 59.85 -6.51
CA ARG A 582 -4.76 59.28 -7.58
C ARG A 582 -5.11 57.79 -7.71
N LEU A 583 -4.88 57.22 -8.89
CA LEU A 583 -5.09 55.79 -9.13
C LEU A 583 -4.12 54.93 -8.29
N ILE A 584 -2.89 55.43 -8.11
CA ILE A 584 -1.82 54.85 -7.27
C ILE A 584 -1.21 55.94 -6.39
N ASN A 585 -0.95 55.60 -5.13
CA ASN A 585 -0.26 56.44 -4.15
C ASN A 585 1.27 56.39 -4.31
N SER A 586 1.99 57.31 -3.67
CA SER A 586 3.48 57.35 -3.69
C SER A 586 4.18 56.11 -3.12
N GLU A 587 3.44 55.22 -2.47
CA GLU A 587 3.91 53.95 -1.88
C GLU A 587 3.59 52.73 -2.76
N ASP A 588 3.28 52.93 -4.05
CA ASP A 588 2.86 51.89 -5.00
C ASP A 588 1.58 51.11 -4.58
N ILE A 589 0.77 51.68 -3.69
CA ILE A 589 -0.53 51.12 -3.27
C ILE A 589 -1.63 51.63 -4.20
N ILE A 590 -2.46 50.72 -4.71
CA ILE A 590 -3.65 51.03 -5.52
C ILE A 590 -4.73 51.62 -4.60
N ASP A 591 -5.40 52.68 -5.03
CA ASP A 591 -6.52 53.29 -4.29
C ASP A 591 -7.63 52.26 -3.97
N PHE A 592 -8.07 52.25 -2.71
CA PHE A 592 -8.89 51.17 -2.16
C PHE A 592 -10.35 51.24 -2.65
N ASP A 593 -10.93 52.44 -2.76
CA ASP A 593 -12.32 52.62 -3.22
C ASP A 593 -12.53 52.18 -4.68
N GLY A 594 -11.54 52.44 -5.53
CA GLY A 594 -11.60 52.15 -6.97
C GLY A 594 -11.10 50.76 -7.36
N PHE A 595 -10.48 50.01 -6.42
CA PHE A 595 -9.74 48.78 -6.69
C PHE A 595 -10.51 47.78 -7.58
N TYR A 596 -11.77 47.49 -7.25
CA TYR A 596 -12.58 46.51 -7.96
C TYR A 596 -13.11 47.03 -9.32
N ASN A 597 -13.29 48.34 -9.50
CA ASN A 597 -13.56 48.95 -10.81
C ASN A 597 -12.29 48.94 -11.69
N TYR A 598 -11.12 49.16 -11.09
CA TYR A 598 -9.85 49.09 -11.82
C TYR A 598 -9.54 47.65 -12.25
N LEU A 599 -9.92 46.66 -11.44
CA LEU A 599 -9.77 45.25 -11.74
C LEU A 599 -10.62 44.82 -12.95
N THR A 600 -11.90 45.24 -13.02
CA THR A 600 -12.76 44.94 -14.19
C THR A 600 -12.23 45.59 -15.46
N ALA A 601 -11.76 46.84 -15.38
CA ALA A 601 -11.16 47.51 -16.52
C ALA A 601 -9.86 46.83 -16.98
N TRP A 602 -8.95 46.49 -16.06
CA TRP A 602 -7.70 45.80 -16.37
C TRP A 602 -7.95 44.41 -16.99
N PHE A 603 -8.82 43.61 -16.38
CA PHE A 603 -9.17 42.26 -16.83
C PHE A 603 -9.72 42.20 -18.26
N ASN A 604 -10.50 43.22 -18.69
CA ASN A 604 -11.11 43.27 -20.02
C ASN A 604 -10.26 43.98 -21.09
N LEU A 605 -9.35 44.88 -20.71
CA LEU A 605 -8.51 45.64 -21.64
C LEU A 605 -7.12 45.02 -21.82
N ASP A 606 -6.49 44.55 -20.75
CA ASP A 606 -5.15 43.97 -20.76
C ASP A 606 -5.19 42.44 -20.54
N ASN A 607 -6.00 41.80 -21.39
CA ASN A 607 -6.12 40.34 -21.45
C ASN A 607 -4.75 39.65 -21.54
N MET A 608 -3.76 40.29 -22.19
CA MET A 608 -2.43 39.72 -22.36
C MET A 608 -1.67 39.62 -21.03
N MET A 609 -1.60 40.69 -20.23
CA MET A 609 -0.95 40.61 -18.92
C MET A 609 -1.74 39.74 -17.94
N TYR A 610 -3.07 39.70 -18.05
CA TYR A 610 -3.89 38.76 -17.30
C TYR A 610 -3.48 37.30 -17.56
N TYR A 611 -3.45 36.85 -18.82
CA TYR A 611 -3.03 35.48 -19.14
C TYR A 611 -1.56 35.17 -18.79
N VAL A 612 -0.66 36.15 -18.90
CA VAL A 612 0.74 35.96 -18.50
C VAL A 612 0.88 35.81 -16.99
N SER A 613 0.07 36.52 -16.20
CA SER A 613 0.13 36.47 -14.75
C SER A 613 -0.29 35.12 -14.14
N GLN A 614 -0.89 34.23 -14.95
CA GLN A 614 -1.50 32.96 -14.56
C GLN A 614 -2.56 33.07 -13.44
N ALA A 615 -3.05 34.29 -13.18
CA ALA A 615 -4.11 34.50 -12.21
C ALA A 615 -5.44 33.92 -12.70
N GLU A 616 -6.14 33.26 -11.79
CA GLU A 616 -7.50 32.78 -12.00
C GLU A 616 -8.38 33.47 -10.96
N PHE A 617 -9.44 34.15 -11.42
CA PHE A 617 -10.30 34.96 -10.58
C PHE A 617 -11.66 34.29 -10.44
N PHE A 618 -12.07 34.01 -9.20
CA PHE A 618 -13.43 33.56 -8.89
C PHE A 618 -14.03 34.45 -7.79
N PRO A 619 -15.21 35.06 -8.00
CA PRO A 619 -15.98 35.09 -9.26
C PRO A 619 -15.24 35.83 -10.39
N SER A 620 -15.62 35.55 -11.64
CA SER A 620 -15.02 36.21 -12.81
C SER A 620 -15.49 37.68 -12.92
N PRO A 621 -14.59 38.65 -13.15
CA PRO A 621 -14.97 40.04 -13.34
C PRO A 621 -15.98 40.23 -14.51
N PRO A 622 -17.00 41.12 -14.39
CA PRO A 622 -17.97 41.36 -15.46
C PRO A 622 -17.35 41.84 -16.78
N GLU A 623 -17.94 41.45 -17.92
CA GLU A 623 -17.55 41.96 -19.25
C GLU A 623 -17.78 43.48 -19.32
N TRP A 624 -16.72 44.24 -19.61
CA TRP A 624 -16.79 45.67 -19.88
C TRP A 624 -15.96 46.02 -21.10
N ARG A 625 -16.37 47.04 -21.86
CA ARG A 625 -15.67 47.47 -23.09
C ARG A 625 -15.49 48.98 -23.09
N PHE A 626 -14.26 49.41 -23.32
CA PHE A 626 -13.97 50.83 -23.45
C PHE A 626 -14.49 51.38 -24.78
N SER A 627 -15.34 52.41 -24.68
CA SER A 627 -15.75 53.29 -25.78
C SER A 627 -15.45 54.73 -25.39
N LYS A 628 -14.85 55.49 -26.32
CA LYS A 628 -14.42 56.88 -26.08
C LYS A 628 -15.59 57.82 -25.80
N PHE A 629 -16.76 57.54 -26.37
CA PHE A 629 -17.91 58.44 -26.36
C PHE A 629 -19.01 58.03 -25.38
N ASP A 630 -19.10 56.74 -25.04
CA ASP A 630 -20.15 56.23 -24.15
C ASP A 630 -19.68 56.29 -22.69
N GLU A 631 -20.31 57.14 -21.87
CA GLU A 631 -19.98 57.32 -20.44
C GLU A 631 -20.63 56.24 -19.55
N ILE A 632 -20.41 54.97 -19.92
CA ILE A 632 -20.85 53.83 -19.14
C ILE A 632 -19.95 53.68 -17.92
N ILE A 633 -20.55 53.68 -16.72
CA ILE A 633 -19.89 53.41 -15.44
C ILE A 633 -19.19 52.05 -15.53
N ILE A 634 -17.98 51.95 -14.99
CA ILE A 634 -17.26 50.67 -14.96
C ILE A 634 -17.88 49.84 -13.84
N PRO A 635 -18.53 48.69 -14.11
CA PRO A 635 -19.11 47.89 -13.04
C PRO A 635 -17.99 47.42 -12.09
N PRO A 636 -18.19 47.48 -10.76
CA PRO A 636 -17.23 46.93 -9.82
C PRO A 636 -17.20 45.40 -9.95
N ALA A 637 -16.03 44.79 -9.80
CA ALA A 637 -15.95 43.35 -9.55
C ALA A 637 -16.49 43.02 -8.16
N GLU A 638 -17.11 41.86 -8.03
CA GLU A 638 -17.35 41.25 -6.72
C GLU A 638 -16.02 40.93 -6.02
N HIS A 639 -16.06 40.80 -4.69
CA HIS A 639 -14.88 40.43 -3.91
C HIS A 639 -14.33 39.06 -4.35
N LEU A 640 -13.04 39.01 -4.69
CA LEU A 640 -12.37 37.79 -5.12
C LEU A 640 -12.31 36.78 -3.96
N ILE A 641 -13.03 35.67 -4.11
CA ILE A 641 -13.00 34.54 -3.17
C ILE A 641 -11.73 33.72 -3.38
N TYR A 642 -11.31 33.57 -4.65
CA TYR A 642 -10.12 32.84 -5.07
C TYR A 642 -9.28 33.71 -6.01
N SER A 643 -7.98 33.75 -5.73
CA SER A 643 -6.93 34.18 -6.67
C SER A 643 -5.71 33.31 -6.44
N GLN A 644 -5.07 32.86 -7.51
CA GLN A 644 -3.81 32.11 -7.43
C GLN A 644 -2.59 32.98 -7.77
N ILE A 645 -1.46 32.73 -7.10
CA ILE A 645 -0.19 33.42 -7.33
C ILE A 645 0.88 32.37 -7.69
N PRO A 646 1.48 32.42 -8.90
CA PRO A 646 2.43 31.42 -9.35
C PRO A 646 3.82 31.60 -8.73
N PHE A 647 4.44 30.47 -8.37
CA PHE A 647 5.83 30.33 -8.01
C PHE A 647 6.40 29.08 -8.70
N TYR A 648 7.67 29.13 -9.12
CA TYR A 648 8.37 27.95 -9.60
C TYR A 648 9.42 27.54 -8.58
N MET A 649 9.37 26.29 -8.14
CA MET A 649 10.41 25.67 -7.32
C MET A 649 11.42 24.93 -8.21
N ASN A 650 12.67 24.81 -7.74
CA ASN A 650 13.76 24.09 -8.41
C ASN A 650 14.59 23.30 -7.40
N GLY A 651 15.40 22.35 -7.88
CA GLY A 651 16.23 21.52 -6.99
C GLY A 651 15.42 20.48 -6.20
N LEU A 652 14.27 20.08 -6.74
CA LEU A 652 13.39 19.09 -6.13
C LEU A 652 13.64 17.71 -6.76
N THR A 653 14.81 17.14 -6.48
CA THR A 653 15.25 15.86 -7.05
C THR A 653 14.91 14.67 -6.16
N GLU A 654 15.22 14.73 -4.87
CA GLU A 654 14.91 13.66 -3.93
C GLU A 654 13.67 13.99 -3.08
N THR A 655 12.91 12.95 -2.70
CA THR A 655 11.72 13.10 -1.85
C THR A 655 11.98 13.83 -0.52
N PRO A 656 13.11 13.65 0.20
CA PRO A 656 13.43 14.44 1.39
C PRO A 656 13.53 15.95 1.13
N GLU A 657 14.01 16.38 -0.05
CA GLU A 657 14.08 17.79 -0.45
C GLU A 657 12.67 18.36 -0.66
N ILE A 658 11.80 17.60 -1.35
CA ILE A 658 10.39 17.94 -1.54
C ILE A 658 9.66 18.06 -0.20
N VAL A 659 9.90 17.13 0.73
CA VAL A 659 9.31 17.15 2.08
C VAL A 659 9.84 18.34 2.90
N LYS A 660 11.12 18.74 2.77
CA LYS A 660 11.66 19.96 3.40
C LYS A 660 10.95 21.20 2.85
N MET A 661 10.85 21.34 1.52
CA MET A 661 10.17 22.45 0.86
C MET A 661 8.70 22.56 1.27
N ILE A 662 7.97 21.44 1.31
CA ILE A 662 6.57 21.41 1.77
C ILE A 662 6.45 21.91 3.22
N LYS A 663 7.30 21.43 4.14
CA LYS A 663 7.28 21.90 5.55
C LYS A 663 7.56 23.40 5.67
N GLU A 664 8.55 23.89 4.93
CA GLU A 664 8.96 25.30 4.95
C GLU A 664 7.82 26.21 4.46
N ILE A 665 7.31 25.99 3.25
CA ILE A 665 6.22 26.79 2.67
C ILE A 665 4.92 26.66 3.47
N ARG A 666 4.59 25.45 3.96
CA ARG A 666 3.41 25.23 4.81
C ARG A 666 3.52 26.03 6.12
N SER A 667 4.69 26.03 6.77
CA SER A 667 4.90 26.81 8.00
C SER A 667 4.72 28.32 7.81
N ILE A 668 5.12 28.87 6.66
CA ILE A 668 4.88 30.27 6.30
C ILE A 668 3.37 30.51 6.13
N CYS A 669 2.68 29.67 5.35
CA CYS A 669 1.23 29.80 5.12
C CYS A 669 0.41 29.67 6.42
N ASP A 670 0.80 28.77 7.32
CA ASP A 670 0.10 28.54 8.59
C ASP A 670 0.32 29.72 9.57
N ASN A 671 1.52 30.31 9.61
CA ASN A 671 1.78 31.53 10.38
C ASN A 671 0.87 32.70 9.93
N TYR A 672 0.79 32.96 8.62
CA TYR A 672 -0.10 34.00 8.08
C TYR A 672 -1.59 33.66 8.28
N THR A 673 -1.95 32.38 8.23
CA THR A 673 -3.33 31.92 8.53
C THR A 673 -3.69 32.18 9.99
N PHE A 674 -2.75 32.01 10.94
CA PHE A 674 -2.93 32.39 12.34
C PHE A 674 -3.10 33.90 12.55
N GLU A 675 -2.45 34.74 11.73
CA GLU A 675 -2.69 36.20 11.70
C GLU A 675 -4.05 36.63 11.08
N GLY A 676 -4.93 35.68 10.77
CA GLY A 676 -6.23 35.95 10.16
C GLY A 676 -6.17 36.20 8.65
N PHE A 677 -5.10 35.75 7.97
CA PHE A 677 -4.92 35.84 6.53
C PHE A 677 -4.88 34.41 5.94
N PRO A 678 -6.04 33.77 5.67
CA PRO A 678 -6.09 32.36 5.31
C PRO A 678 -5.49 32.09 3.92
N ILE A 679 -4.41 31.32 3.89
CA ILE A 679 -3.69 30.90 2.69
C ILE A 679 -3.54 29.38 2.69
N TYR A 680 -3.53 28.78 1.51
CA TYR A 680 -2.97 27.46 1.32
C TYR A 680 -2.12 27.40 0.04
N PRO A 681 -1.01 26.64 0.05
CA PRO A 681 -0.28 26.32 -1.15
C PRO A 681 -0.98 25.19 -1.91
N THR A 682 -0.85 25.20 -3.24
CA THR A 682 -1.38 24.19 -4.15
C THR A 682 -0.33 23.84 -5.20
N GLY A 683 -0.42 22.64 -5.76
CA GLY A 683 0.49 22.16 -6.79
C GLY A 683 0.82 20.68 -6.63
N ILE A 684 1.46 20.12 -7.66
CA ILE A 684 1.79 18.69 -7.73
C ILE A 684 2.58 18.23 -6.48
N PRO A 685 3.60 18.96 -5.99
CA PRO A 685 4.33 18.56 -4.78
C PRO A 685 3.43 18.35 -3.56
N PHE A 686 2.56 19.32 -3.24
CA PHE A 686 1.65 19.22 -2.09
C PHE A 686 0.68 18.05 -2.26
N THR A 687 0.04 17.91 -3.43
CA THR A 687 -0.96 16.85 -3.65
C THR A 687 -0.43 15.41 -3.54
N PHE A 688 0.86 15.18 -3.85
CA PHE A 688 1.42 13.82 -3.89
C PHE A 688 2.47 13.53 -2.79
N TRP A 689 3.17 14.51 -2.25
CA TRP A 689 4.22 14.28 -1.25
C TRP A 689 3.85 14.64 0.19
N GLU A 690 2.73 15.33 0.43
CA GLU A 690 2.26 15.66 1.78
C GLU A 690 2.01 14.40 2.64
N GLN A 691 1.60 13.28 2.01
CA GLN A 691 1.44 11.97 2.66
C GLN A 691 2.69 11.46 3.40
N TYR A 692 3.90 11.85 2.98
CA TYR A 692 5.15 11.42 3.62
C TYR A 692 5.41 12.11 4.96
N LEU A 693 4.71 13.21 5.29
CA LEU A 693 4.89 13.95 6.54
C LEU A 693 4.51 13.13 7.78
N GLN A 694 3.45 12.33 7.67
CA GLN A 694 2.82 11.62 8.79
C GLN A 694 2.99 10.09 8.70
N LEU A 695 3.57 9.57 7.60
CA LEU A 695 3.65 8.14 7.32
C LEU A 695 4.33 7.33 8.43
N THR A 696 5.45 7.83 8.97
CA THR A 696 6.20 7.16 10.05
C THR A 696 5.42 7.13 11.37
N PHE A 697 4.62 8.16 11.65
CA PHE A 697 3.77 8.24 12.83
C PHE A 697 2.61 7.23 12.75
N TYR A 698 1.92 7.15 11.61
CA TYR A 698 0.85 6.17 11.40
C TYR A 698 1.35 4.73 11.43
N LEU A 699 2.55 4.47 10.90
CA LEU A 699 3.21 3.16 11.00
C LEU A 699 3.45 2.74 12.45
N PHE A 700 4.03 3.61 13.26
CA PHE A 700 4.32 3.32 14.67
C PHE A 700 3.04 3.02 15.46
N ILE A 701 1.97 3.82 15.25
CA ILE A 701 0.65 3.57 15.85
C ILE A 701 0.08 2.21 15.41
N SER A 702 0.18 1.88 14.12
CA SER A 702 -0.38 0.63 13.59
C SER A 702 0.30 -0.61 14.19
N ILE A 703 1.63 -0.59 14.32
CA ILE A 703 2.41 -1.67 14.95
C ILE A 703 2.06 -1.79 16.43
N LEU A 704 1.93 -0.67 17.15
CA LEU A 704 1.56 -0.64 18.57
C LEU A 704 0.17 -1.25 18.83
N ILE A 705 -0.81 -0.97 17.97
CA ILE A 705 -2.18 -1.51 18.10
C ILE A 705 -2.20 -3.04 17.90
N ILE A 706 -1.44 -3.57 16.95
CA ILE A 706 -1.39 -5.02 16.72
C ILE A 706 -0.69 -5.71 17.90
N ALA A 707 0.41 -5.14 18.39
CA ALA A 707 1.15 -5.67 19.53
C ALA A 707 0.32 -5.75 20.83
N THR A 708 -0.62 -4.83 21.07
CA THR A 708 -1.51 -4.88 22.24
C THR A 708 -2.62 -5.92 22.11
N VAL A 709 -3.09 -6.22 20.90
CA VAL A 709 -4.09 -7.29 20.67
C VAL A 709 -3.49 -8.67 20.95
N VAL A 710 -2.24 -8.91 20.56
CA VAL A 710 -1.52 -10.18 20.83
C VAL A 710 -1.36 -10.43 22.35
N LEU A 711 -1.47 -9.39 23.18
CA LEU A 711 -1.30 -9.45 24.65
C LEU A 711 -2.42 -10.19 25.41
N LEU A 712 -3.53 -10.54 24.77
CA LEU A 712 -4.79 -10.89 25.45
C LEU A 712 -4.86 -12.27 26.13
N PHE A 713 -4.00 -13.24 25.80
CA PHE A 713 -4.14 -14.62 26.31
C PHE A 713 -3.11 -15.02 27.39
N ASN A 714 -1.88 -14.52 27.35
CA ASN A 714 -0.88 -14.72 28.40
C ASN A 714 0.21 -13.62 28.26
N PRO A 715 0.42 -12.74 29.26
CA PRO A 715 1.27 -11.57 29.09
C PRO A 715 2.75 -11.91 28.83
N TRP A 716 3.25 -13.05 29.35
CA TRP A 716 4.66 -13.40 29.17
C TRP A 716 4.92 -14.12 27.84
N ALA A 717 3.99 -14.99 27.41
CA ALA A 717 4.04 -15.59 26.07
C ALA A 717 3.86 -14.51 24.98
N ALA A 718 2.93 -13.58 25.17
CA ALA A 718 2.69 -12.49 24.25
C ALA A 718 3.87 -11.50 24.18
N LEU A 719 4.57 -11.22 25.29
CA LEU A 719 5.81 -10.43 25.27
C LEU A 719 6.87 -11.08 24.38
N MET A 720 7.02 -12.41 24.43
CA MET A 720 7.97 -13.14 23.57
C MET A 720 7.58 -13.05 22.09
N VAL A 721 6.29 -13.24 21.76
CA VAL A 721 5.79 -13.05 20.38
C VAL A 721 6.04 -11.61 19.92
N ALA A 722 5.72 -10.61 20.74
CA ALA A 722 5.91 -9.20 20.41
C ALA A 722 7.38 -8.84 20.15
N ILE A 723 8.32 -9.35 20.97
CA ILE A 723 9.77 -9.15 20.75
C ILE A 723 10.19 -9.70 19.39
N ILE A 724 9.79 -10.95 19.07
CA ILE A 724 10.17 -11.61 17.82
C ILE A 724 9.54 -10.91 16.61
N VAL A 725 8.26 -10.54 16.69
CA VAL A 725 7.58 -9.80 15.61
C VAL A 725 8.22 -8.42 15.39
N VAL A 726 8.62 -7.72 16.44
CA VAL A 726 9.40 -6.47 16.30
C VAL A 726 10.74 -6.73 15.62
N THR A 727 11.51 -7.74 16.04
CA THR A 727 12.76 -8.16 15.37
C THR A 727 12.54 -8.42 13.88
N MET A 728 11.49 -9.18 13.52
CA MET A 728 11.14 -9.50 12.13
C MET A 728 10.79 -8.24 11.31
N THR A 729 10.05 -7.28 11.87
CA THR A 729 9.75 -6.02 11.16
C THR A 729 10.99 -5.16 10.92
N VAL A 730 11.95 -5.14 11.86
CA VAL A 730 13.22 -4.41 11.71
C VAL A 730 14.12 -5.10 10.67
N GLU A 731 14.19 -6.43 10.68
CA GLU A 731 14.92 -7.20 9.67
C GLU A 731 14.35 -7.00 8.26
N LEU A 732 13.02 -7.00 8.10
CA LEU A 732 12.38 -6.73 6.81
C LEU A 732 12.59 -5.28 6.35
N ALA A 733 12.41 -4.29 7.23
CA ALA A 733 12.63 -2.88 6.91
C ALA A 733 14.11 -2.59 6.58
N GLY A 734 15.04 -3.33 7.20
CA GLY A 734 16.45 -3.28 6.87
C GLY A 734 16.79 -3.92 5.52
N PHE A 735 16.25 -5.12 5.26
CA PHE A 735 16.37 -5.78 3.95
C PHE A 735 15.87 -4.89 2.82
N MET A 736 14.72 -4.22 3.01
CA MET A 736 14.16 -3.22 2.09
C MET A 736 15.19 -2.11 1.76
N GLY A 737 15.81 -1.51 2.78
CA GLY A 737 16.83 -0.47 2.58
C GLY A 737 18.10 -0.96 1.86
N LEU A 738 18.56 -2.18 2.16
CA LEU A 738 19.75 -2.79 1.54
C LEU A 738 19.53 -3.22 0.09
N PHE A 739 18.32 -3.69 -0.23
CA PHE A 739 17.92 -4.02 -1.60
C PHE A 739 17.60 -2.76 -2.44
N GLY A 740 17.78 -1.56 -1.87
CA GLY A 740 17.52 -0.28 -2.55
C GLY A 740 16.04 0.04 -2.74
N VAL A 741 15.14 -0.66 -2.03
CA VAL A 741 13.70 -0.42 -2.09
C VAL A 741 13.38 0.80 -1.23
N LYS A 742 12.89 1.86 -1.87
CA LYS A 742 12.58 3.14 -1.22
C LYS A 742 11.35 2.99 -0.30
N MET A 743 11.43 3.51 0.92
CA MET A 743 10.32 3.50 1.88
C MET A 743 9.17 4.38 1.39
N ASN A 744 8.02 3.76 1.11
CA ASN A 744 6.84 4.43 0.61
C ASN A 744 5.58 3.92 1.34
N PRO A 745 4.40 4.53 1.12
CA PRO A 745 3.19 4.09 1.83
C PRO A 745 2.74 2.66 1.50
N ILE A 746 3.21 2.09 0.39
CA ILE A 746 2.86 0.76 -0.07
C ILE A 746 3.75 -0.28 0.64
N SER A 747 5.06 0.00 0.75
CA SER A 747 5.96 -0.78 1.61
C SER A 747 5.64 -0.62 3.10
N ALA A 748 5.06 0.51 3.49
CA ALA A 748 4.48 0.70 4.82
C ALA A 748 3.31 -0.27 5.07
N VAL A 749 2.42 -0.48 4.10
CA VAL A 749 1.39 -1.54 4.20
C VAL A 749 2.04 -2.92 4.26
N THR A 750 3.05 -3.23 3.45
CA THR A 750 3.71 -4.55 3.53
C THR A 750 4.39 -4.79 4.90
N LEU A 751 4.87 -3.74 5.56
CA LEU A 751 5.40 -3.80 6.93
C LEU A 751 4.30 -3.99 7.98
N ILE A 752 3.10 -3.43 7.78
CA ILE A 752 1.93 -3.73 8.65
C ILE A 752 1.48 -5.18 8.45
N THR A 753 1.42 -5.67 7.21
CA THR A 753 1.08 -7.09 6.94
C THR A 753 2.15 -8.06 7.43
N ALA A 754 3.41 -7.62 7.50
CA ALA A 754 4.49 -8.40 8.12
C ALA A 754 4.28 -8.66 9.61
N VAL A 755 3.61 -7.74 10.33
CA VAL A 755 3.19 -7.97 11.73
C VAL A 755 2.13 -9.07 11.79
N GLY A 756 1.16 -9.07 10.85
CA GLY A 756 0.14 -10.12 10.74
C GLY A 756 0.75 -11.50 10.51
N ILE A 757 1.47 -11.64 9.39
CA ILE A 757 2.10 -12.88 8.92
C ILE A 757 3.21 -13.36 9.88
N GLY A 758 3.90 -12.45 10.58
CA GLY A 758 4.87 -12.80 11.60
C GLY A 758 4.24 -13.45 12.86
N VAL A 759 3.03 -13.06 13.23
CA VAL A 759 2.27 -13.73 14.30
C VAL A 759 1.81 -15.13 13.87
N GLU A 760 1.47 -15.33 12.60
CA GLU A 760 1.10 -16.64 12.03
C GLU A 760 2.20 -17.70 12.28
N PHE A 761 3.43 -17.41 11.86
CA PHE A 761 4.58 -18.32 12.06
C PHE A 761 4.97 -18.54 13.52
N THR A 762 4.57 -17.66 14.45
CA THR A 762 5.02 -17.71 15.86
C THR A 762 3.95 -18.18 16.84
N ALA A 763 2.68 -17.82 16.64
CA ALA A 763 1.58 -18.15 17.54
C ALA A 763 1.31 -19.66 17.60
N HIS A 764 1.40 -20.36 16.47
CA HIS A 764 1.26 -21.82 16.38
C HIS A 764 2.27 -22.55 17.30
N ILE A 765 3.53 -22.13 17.27
CA ILE A 765 4.63 -22.71 18.06
C ILE A 765 4.52 -22.31 19.54
N VAL A 766 4.14 -21.06 19.84
CA VAL A 766 3.92 -20.61 21.22
C VAL A 766 2.74 -21.35 21.86
N LEU A 767 1.63 -21.55 21.13
CA LEU A 767 0.46 -22.28 21.64
C LEU A 767 0.81 -23.73 21.96
N ALA A 768 1.46 -24.44 21.02
CA ALA A 768 1.90 -25.82 21.24
C ALA A 768 2.94 -25.94 22.37
N PHE A 769 3.81 -24.93 22.55
CA PHE A 769 4.71 -24.88 23.71
C PHE A 769 3.92 -24.71 25.02
N LEU A 770 2.93 -23.82 25.07
CA LEU A 770 2.09 -23.61 26.25
C LEU A 770 1.33 -24.89 26.66
N THR A 771 0.79 -25.65 25.71
CA THR A 771 0.05 -26.90 25.97
C THR A 771 0.93 -28.11 26.26
N SER A 772 2.18 -28.13 25.77
CA SER A 772 3.11 -29.24 26.01
C SER A 772 3.57 -29.34 27.48
N LEU A 773 3.78 -30.57 27.96
CA LEU A 773 4.21 -30.90 29.32
C LEU A 773 5.72 -31.18 29.39
N GLY A 774 6.33 -31.01 30.58
CA GLY A 774 7.72 -31.37 30.86
C GLY A 774 8.66 -30.18 31.13
N THR A 775 9.97 -30.41 31.04
CA THR A 775 10.98 -29.34 31.14
C THR A 775 10.94 -28.42 29.92
N ARG A 776 11.55 -27.22 29.99
CA ARG A 776 11.56 -26.27 28.85
C ARG A 776 12.14 -26.87 27.56
N ASP A 777 13.15 -27.74 27.67
CA ASP A 777 13.74 -28.41 26.51
C ASP A 777 12.84 -29.51 25.95
N GLU A 778 12.16 -30.29 26.80
CA GLU A 778 11.22 -31.33 26.34
C GLU A 778 9.96 -30.72 25.71
N ARG A 779 9.49 -29.60 26.25
CA ARG A 779 8.38 -28.80 25.69
C ARG A 779 8.74 -28.20 24.34
N MET A 780 9.97 -27.71 24.17
CA MET A 780 10.50 -27.26 22.89
C MET A 780 10.57 -28.42 21.86
N VAL A 781 11.03 -29.60 22.28
CA VAL A 781 11.05 -30.82 21.45
C VAL A 781 9.65 -31.23 21.00
N SER A 782 8.70 -31.35 21.95
CA SER A 782 7.32 -31.76 21.67
C SER A 782 6.59 -30.75 20.77
N CYS A 783 6.75 -29.45 21.03
CA CYS A 783 6.19 -28.40 20.17
C CYS A 783 6.71 -28.48 18.72
N LEU A 784 8.04 -28.67 18.54
CA LEU A 784 8.61 -28.77 17.19
C LEU A 784 8.17 -30.04 16.45
N ASP A 785 7.99 -31.18 17.13
CA ASP A 785 7.55 -32.42 16.46
C ASP A 785 6.14 -32.25 15.84
N HIS A 786 5.21 -31.61 16.57
CA HIS A 786 3.85 -31.37 16.07
C HIS A 786 3.75 -30.19 15.08
N MET A 787 4.45 -29.08 15.31
CA MET A 787 4.19 -27.83 14.57
C MET A 787 5.15 -27.53 13.40
N PHE A 788 6.29 -28.23 13.29
CA PHE A 788 7.28 -27.93 12.24
C PHE A 788 6.76 -28.18 10.82
N ILE A 789 6.05 -29.29 10.59
CA ILE A 789 5.55 -29.67 9.26
C ILE A 789 4.42 -28.74 8.77
N PRO A 790 3.39 -28.40 9.58
CA PRO A 790 2.40 -27.39 9.23
C PRO A 790 3.03 -26.05 8.82
N VAL A 791 3.87 -25.47 9.68
CA VAL A 791 4.42 -24.11 9.49
C VAL A 791 5.33 -24.04 8.25
N ILE A 792 6.10 -25.10 7.95
CA ILE A 792 6.85 -25.18 6.69
C ILE A 792 5.92 -25.26 5.47
N HIS A 793 4.86 -26.06 5.50
CA HIS A 793 3.93 -26.15 4.38
C HIS A 793 3.13 -24.86 4.16
N GLY A 794 2.79 -24.17 5.24
CA GLY A 794 2.21 -22.84 5.28
C GLY A 794 3.09 -21.78 4.62
N GLY A 795 4.31 -21.60 5.11
CA GLY A 795 5.31 -20.70 4.51
C GLY A 795 5.66 -21.04 3.06
N LEU A 796 5.74 -22.32 2.70
CA LEU A 796 5.91 -22.71 1.29
C LEU A 796 4.67 -22.35 0.45
N SER A 797 3.46 -22.49 0.99
CA SER A 797 2.22 -22.16 0.27
C SER A 797 2.03 -20.66 0.05
N THR A 798 2.40 -19.82 1.01
CA THR A 798 2.39 -18.36 0.87
C THR A 798 3.41 -17.90 -0.18
N LEU A 799 4.65 -18.42 -0.12
CA LEU A 799 5.67 -18.16 -1.14
C LEU A 799 5.23 -18.63 -2.54
N LEU A 800 4.56 -19.78 -2.63
CA LEU A 800 4.05 -20.32 -3.90
C LEU A 800 2.88 -19.50 -4.45
N GLY A 801 2.02 -18.93 -3.61
CA GLY A 801 0.99 -17.97 -4.04
C GLY A 801 1.62 -16.68 -4.56
N ILE A 802 2.62 -16.16 -3.86
CA ILE A 802 3.34 -14.92 -4.20
C ILE A 802 4.22 -15.06 -5.46
N ILE A 803 4.71 -16.26 -5.80
CA ILE A 803 5.63 -16.47 -6.93
C ILE A 803 5.09 -15.99 -8.27
N MET A 804 3.77 -15.96 -8.46
CA MET A 804 3.16 -15.47 -9.70
C MET A 804 3.35 -13.97 -9.92
N LEU A 805 3.54 -13.20 -8.84
CA LEU A 805 3.86 -11.77 -8.91
C LEU A 805 5.25 -11.52 -9.51
N ALA A 806 6.15 -12.52 -9.52
CA ALA A 806 7.45 -12.44 -10.17
C ALA A 806 7.37 -12.33 -11.70
N PHE A 807 6.26 -12.78 -12.30
CA PHE A 807 6.00 -12.75 -13.74
C PHE A 807 5.20 -11.51 -14.18
N SER A 808 5.02 -10.52 -13.30
CA SER A 808 4.38 -9.24 -13.64
C SER A 808 5.30 -8.41 -14.54
N GLU A 809 4.73 -7.78 -15.58
CA GLU A 809 5.43 -6.86 -16.47
C GLU A 809 5.84 -5.54 -15.79
N PHE A 810 5.35 -5.30 -14.57
CA PHE A 810 5.59 -4.08 -13.81
C PHE A 810 6.68 -4.31 -12.76
N ASP A 811 7.85 -3.70 -12.97
CA ASP A 811 8.95 -3.62 -12.00
C ASP A 811 8.50 -3.18 -10.59
N PHE A 812 7.49 -2.31 -10.54
CA PHE A 812 6.82 -1.91 -9.32
C PHE A 812 6.29 -3.12 -8.51
N VAL A 813 5.55 -4.03 -9.16
CA VAL A 813 4.98 -5.23 -8.52
C VAL A 813 6.08 -6.20 -8.12
N PHE A 814 7.07 -6.39 -8.99
CA PHE A 814 8.22 -7.24 -8.73
C PHE A 814 9.02 -6.77 -7.49
N LYS A 815 9.43 -5.49 -7.47
CA LYS A 815 10.31 -4.93 -6.43
C LYS A 815 9.57 -4.72 -5.09
N TYR A 816 8.35 -4.17 -5.12
CA TYR A 816 7.63 -3.79 -3.89
C TYR A 816 6.72 -4.88 -3.31
N PHE A 817 6.30 -5.87 -4.09
CA PHE A 817 5.46 -6.96 -3.58
C PHE A 817 6.18 -8.31 -3.64
N PHE A 818 6.61 -8.78 -4.81
CA PHE A 818 7.23 -10.11 -4.90
C PHE A 818 8.50 -10.24 -4.04
N VAL A 819 9.46 -9.32 -4.19
CA VAL A 819 10.72 -9.37 -3.43
C VAL A 819 10.49 -9.17 -1.93
N LEU A 820 9.74 -8.14 -1.52
CA LEU A 820 9.49 -7.86 -0.09
C LEU A 820 8.68 -8.96 0.59
N MET A 821 7.62 -9.48 -0.04
CA MET A 821 6.79 -10.53 0.58
C MET A 821 7.51 -11.89 0.59
N SER A 822 8.37 -12.18 -0.40
CA SER A 822 9.25 -13.36 -0.35
C SER A 822 10.28 -13.27 0.77
N ALA A 823 10.90 -12.10 0.95
CA ALA A 823 11.82 -11.85 2.06
C ALA A 823 11.12 -11.97 3.43
N LEU A 824 9.89 -11.43 3.55
CA LEU A 824 9.04 -11.59 4.73
C LEU A 824 8.80 -13.08 5.06
N VAL A 825 8.44 -13.92 4.10
CA VAL A 825 8.22 -15.36 4.37
C VAL A 825 9.51 -16.07 4.78
N ILE A 826 10.66 -15.74 4.17
CA ILE A 826 11.95 -16.36 4.52
C ILE A 826 12.41 -15.93 5.93
N ILE A 827 12.38 -14.63 6.24
CA ILE A 827 12.64 -14.08 7.59
C ILE A 827 11.62 -14.64 8.59
N GLY A 828 10.38 -14.80 8.14
CA GLY A 828 9.26 -15.49 8.76
C GLY A 828 9.63 -16.85 9.32
N LEU A 829 9.98 -17.77 8.43
CA LEU A 829 10.32 -19.15 8.75
C LEU A 829 11.61 -19.26 9.59
N ILE A 830 12.63 -18.42 9.33
CA ILE A 830 13.87 -18.42 10.12
C ILE A 830 13.58 -18.04 11.57
N ASN A 831 12.87 -16.94 11.81
CA ASN A 831 12.59 -16.48 13.17
C ASN A 831 11.54 -17.34 13.88
N GLY A 832 10.52 -17.81 13.17
CA GLY A 832 9.49 -18.72 13.69
C GLY A 832 10.03 -20.09 14.08
N LEU A 833 10.86 -20.73 13.23
CA LEU A 833 11.30 -22.12 13.45
C LEU A 833 12.67 -22.25 14.13
N ALA A 834 13.57 -21.26 14.03
CA ALA A 834 14.89 -21.33 14.66
C ALA A 834 15.01 -20.43 15.90
N LEU A 835 14.69 -19.12 15.80
CA LEU A 835 14.87 -18.18 16.91
C LEU A 835 13.90 -18.45 18.06
N LEU A 836 12.60 -18.56 17.74
CA LEU A 836 11.54 -18.73 18.74
C LEU A 836 11.71 -19.99 19.62
N PRO A 837 11.98 -21.21 19.10
CA PRO A 837 12.13 -22.40 19.95
C PRO A 837 13.36 -22.32 20.86
N VAL A 838 14.45 -21.69 20.40
CA VAL A 838 15.64 -21.45 21.23
C VAL A 838 15.32 -20.45 22.35
N LEU A 839 14.57 -19.39 22.05
CA LEU A 839 14.13 -18.41 23.06
C LEU A 839 13.18 -19.04 24.10
N LEU A 840 12.22 -19.87 23.67
CA LEU A 840 11.30 -20.61 24.55
C LEU A 840 12.02 -21.65 25.43
N SER A 841 13.04 -22.32 24.90
CA SER A 841 13.88 -23.24 25.68
C SER A 841 14.60 -22.52 26.84
N LEU A 842 15.11 -21.31 26.60
CA LEU A 842 15.87 -20.54 27.59
C LEU A 842 14.97 -19.76 28.57
N ILE A 843 13.98 -19.03 28.03
CA ILE A 843 13.20 -18.00 28.73
C ILE A 843 11.68 -18.27 28.61
N GLY A 844 11.25 -19.49 28.28
CA GLY A 844 9.84 -19.80 28.05
C GLY A 844 8.99 -19.95 29.33
N PRO A 845 7.65 -19.76 29.21
CA PRO A 845 6.66 -19.85 30.28
C PRO A 845 6.83 -21.06 31.21
N PRO A 846 6.63 -20.92 32.53
CA PRO A 846 6.45 -22.08 33.38
C PRO A 846 5.25 -22.88 32.88
N CYS A 847 5.28 -24.21 33.04
CA CYS A 847 4.17 -25.06 32.62
C CYS A 847 2.93 -24.75 33.46
N GLU A 848 1.77 -24.53 32.81
CA GLU A 848 0.50 -24.21 33.48
C GLU A 848 -0.01 -25.39 34.32
N ILE A 849 0.30 -26.62 33.88
CA ILE A 849 -0.01 -27.86 34.58
C ILE A 849 1.30 -28.55 34.95
N LYS A 850 1.46 -28.90 36.24
CA LYS A 850 2.56 -29.76 36.72
C LYS A 850 1.96 -31.03 37.31
N PRO A 851 2.55 -32.22 37.05
CA PRO A 851 2.18 -33.43 37.78
C PRO A 851 2.45 -33.23 39.29
N PHE A 852 1.65 -33.89 40.12
CA PHE A 852 1.71 -33.75 41.58
C PHE A 852 2.93 -34.45 42.19
N ASP A 853 3.39 -35.51 41.54
CA ASP A 853 4.62 -36.22 41.93
C ASP A 853 5.83 -35.43 41.43
N GLY A 854 6.67 -34.99 42.38
CA GLY A 854 7.79 -34.07 42.16
C GLY A 854 9.00 -34.63 41.44
N ASP A 855 8.84 -35.71 40.66
CA ASP A 855 9.92 -36.35 39.91
C ASP A 855 9.74 -36.09 38.40
N GLY A 856 10.78 -35.57 37.76
CA GLY A 856 10.71 -35.00 36.41
C GLY A 856 10.68 -36.02 35.27
N THR A 857 10.05 -37.18 35.45
CA THR A 857 10.09 -38.29 34.50
C THR A 857 8.70 -38.80 34.13
N LYS A 858 8.33 -38.60 32.86
CA LYS A 858 7.28 -39.30 32.09
C LYS A 858 5.90 -39.49 32.75
N LEU A 859 4.87 -38.89 32.13
CA LEU A 859 3.62 -39.64 32.00
C LEU A 859 3.89 -40.85 31.10
N ASP A 860 3.79 -42.06 31.64
CA ASP A 860 3.59 -43.22 30.78
C ASP A 860 2.24 -43.08 30.06
N CYS A 861 2.23 -43.39 28.76
CA CYS A 861 1.00 -43.37 27.98
C CYS A 861 -0.02 -44.35 28.60
N PRO A 862 -1.32 -44.01 28.64
CA PRO A 862 -2.34 -44.93 29.14
C PRO A 862 -2.37 -46.18 28.26
N TYR A 863 -1.85 -47.30 28.76
CA TYR A 863 -2.01 -48.59 28.13
C TYR A 863 -3.51 -48.91 28.06
N LEU A 864 -4.03 -49.05 26.85
CA LEU A 864 -5.37 -49.57 26.61
C LEU A 864 -5.42 -51.04 27.05
N GLU A 865 -5.94 -51.29 28.25
CA GLU A 865 -6.26 -52.63 28.71
C GLU A 865 -7.23 -53.29 27.72
N LYS A 866 -6.81 -54.42 27.13
CA LYS A 866 -7.70 -55.27 26.36
C LYS A 866 -8.61 -55.99 27.35
N ASN A 867 -9.90 -55.65 27.34
CA ASN A 867 -10.94 -56.38 28.06
C ASN A 867 -10.85 -57.89 27.78
N SER A 868 -10.44 -58.66 28.79
CA SER A 868 -10.66 -60.11 28.88
C SER A 868 -11.43 -60.41 30.16
N ASN A 869 -12.60 -61.04 30.01
CA ASN A 869 -13.52 -61.32 31.11
C ASN A 869 -12.91 -62.20 32.21
N SER A 870 -12.93 -61.75 33.46
CA SER A 870 -13.13 -62.64 34.63
C SER A 870 -13.50 -61.84 35.89
N SER A 871 -14.39 -62.41 36.70
CA SER A 871 -14.97 -61.84 37.91
C SER A 871 -14.15 -62.06 39.18
N SER A 872 -13.93 -61.03 40.00
CA SER A 872 -13.78 -61.17 41.48
C SER A 872 -13.79 -59.82 42.22
N ASN A 873 -14.35 -59.80 43.42
CA ASN A 873 -14.34 -58.65 44.33
C ASN A 873 -12.96 -58.37 44.94
N SER A 874 -12.53 -57.10 44.97
CA SER A 874 -11.80 -56.49 46.10
C SER A 874 -11.69 -54.98 45.88
N GLY A 875 -11.99 -54.17 46.91
CA GLY A 875 -11.98 -52.70 46.77
C GLY A 875 -10.66 -52.05 47.17
N SER A 876 -10.29 -51.00 46.44
CA SER A 876 -9.42 -49.92 46.92
C SER A 876 -9.83 -48.61 46.23
N ILE A 877 -10.07 -47.56 47.01
CA ILE A 877 -10.36 -46.21 46.51
C ILE A 877 -9.06 -45.41 46.61
N ILE A 878 -8.52 -44.98 45.47
CA ILE A 878 -7.39 -44.04 45.41
C ILE A 878 -7.94 -42.72 44.88
N ASN A 879 -8.05 -41.73 45.77
CA ASN A 879 -8.42 -40.36 45.44
C ASN A 879 -7.18 -39.55 45.04
N ASN A 880 -7.05 -39.16 43.78
CA ASN A 880 -6.08 -38.13 43.36
C ASN A 880 -6.80 -36.80 43.15
N SER A 881 -6.56 -35.84 44.04
CA SER A 881 -7.12 -34.49 43.99
C SER A 881 -6.18 -33.53 43.24
N LEU A 882 -6.66 -32.95 42.14
CA LEU A 882 -5.99 -31.84 41.45
C LEU A 882 -6.12 -30.52 42.23
N LEU A 883 -5.05 -29.72 42.26
CA LEU A 883 -5.03 -28.37 42.80
C LEU A 883 -4.82 -27.35 41.68
N VAL A 884 -5.78 -26.43 41.52
CA VAL A 884 -5.61 -25.22 40.71
C VAL A 884 -4.89 -24.18 41.57
N VAL A 885 -3.71 -23.72 41.13
CA VAL A 885 -2.95 -22.68 41.84
C VAL A 885 -3.39 -21.30 41.36
N HIS A 886 -4.20 -20.61 42.16
CA HIS A 886 -4.44 -19.17 41.98
C HIS A 886 -3.32 -18.36 42.64
N SER A 887 -2.87 -17.31 41.94
CA SER A 887 -2.00 -16.27 42.51
C SER A 887 -2.73 -15.49 43.62
N PRO A 888 -2.02 -14.96 44.63
CA PRO A 888 -2.65 -14.41 45.82
C PRO A 888 -3.15 -12.98 45.59
N ASP A 889 -4.43 -12.74 45.92
CA ASP A 889 -4.85 -11.61 46.75
C ASP A 889 -6.34 -11.75 47.16
N PHE A 890 -6.69 -11.13 48.29
CA PHE A 890 -8.02 -11.03 48.93
C PHE A 890 -8.65 -12.23 49.67
N GLU A 891 -8.65 -12.06 51.00
CA GLU A 891 -9.64 -12.42 52.04
C GLU A 891 -10.19 -13.85 52.26
N LYS A 892 -10.21 -14.20 53.56
CA LYS A 892 -10.62 -15.50 54.10
C LYS A 892 -12.15 -15.60 54.20
N LEU A 893 -12.72 -16.69 53.67
CA LEU A 893 -13.97 -17.25 54.20
C LEU A 893 -13.92 -18.79 54.18
N LYS A 894 -13.91 -19.40 55.37
CA LYS A 894 -14.01 -20.85 55.55
C LYS A 894 -15.48 -21.28 55.50
N VAL A 895 -15.81 -22.27 54.68
CA VAL A 895 -17.04 -23.06 54.83
C VAL A 895 -16.70 -24.55 54.84
N ASN A 896 -17.01 -25.21 55.96
CA ASN A 896 -16.86 -26.66 56.09
C ASN A 896 -18.06 -27.38 55.47
N ASN A 897 -17.82 -28.38 54.63
CA ASN A 897 -18.84 -29.36 54.30
C ASN A 897 -19.10 -30.26 55.53
N LYS A 898 -20.34 -30.26 56.03
CA LYS A 898 -20.85 -31.26 56.98
C LYS A 898 -22.00 -32.04 56.35
N THR A 899 -21.73 -33.28 55.98
CA THR A 899 -22.74 -34.34 56.04
C THR A 899 -22.74 -34.94 57.43
N ILE A 900 -23.89 -34.95 58.11
CA ILE A 900 -24.40 -36.07 58.93
C ILE A 900 -25.84 -35.76 59.32
N THR A 901 -26.67 -36.78 59.28
CA THR A 901 -28.10 -36.76 59.57
C THR A 901 -28.43 -36.69 61.07
N THR A 902 -29.71 -36.41 61.34
CA THR A 902 -30.49 -36.78 62.54
C THR A 902 -30.29 -36.03 63.88
N THR A 903 -31.37 -35.33 64.22
CA THR A 903 -32.09 -35.31 65.52
C THR A 903 -31.78 -34.30 66.65
N THR A 904 -32.90 -33.80 67.18
CA THR A 904 -33.20 -33.25 68.52
C THR A 904 -32.83 -31.81 68.92
N LYS A 905 -33.91 -31.00 68.98
CA LYS A 905 -34.39 -30.16 70.10
C LYS A 905 -33.69 -28.84 70.47
N HIS A 906 -34.54 -27.78 70.48
CA HIS A 906 -34.53 -26.58 71.33
C HIS A 906 -33.29 -25.63 71.23
N SER A 907 -33.40 -24.31 71.42
CA SER A 907 -34.56 -23.40 71.50
C SER A 907 -34.09 -21.93 71.41
N HIS A 908 -35.05 -21.03 71.18
CA HIS A 908 -35.03 -19.61 71.57
C HIS A 908 -34.06 -18.59 70.91
N ASN A 909 -34.69 -17.79 70.03
CA ASN A 909 -35.03 -16.37 70.26
C ASN A 909 -34.13 -15.22 69.78
N ASN A 910 -34.89 -14.20 69.31
CA ASN A 910 -34.62 -12.76 69.28
C ASN A 910 -33.65 -12.27 68.18
N SER A 911 -34.12 -11.68 67.07
CA SER A 911 -34.85 -10.40 66.87
C SER A 911 -33.90 -9.18 66.91
N TYR A 912 -34.00 -8.14 66.08
CA TYR A 912 -35.18 -7.49 65.48
C TYR A 912 -34.82 -6.68 64.21
N SER A 913 -35.77 -6.58 63.24
CA SER A 913 -36.13 -5.42 62.35
C SER A 913 -35.04 -4.57 61.61
N SER A 914 -35.26 -3.80 60.54
CA SER A 914 -36.43 -3.23 59.80
C SER A 914 -35.89 -2.60 58.48
N THR A 915 -36.60 -2.26 57.39
CA THR A 915 -38.03 -2.27 56.97
C THR A 915 -38.13 -2.16 55.42
N SER A 916 -39.32 -2.38 54.85
CA SER A 916 -39.92 -1.83 53.60
C SER A 916 -39.05 -1.59 52.33
N SER A 917 -39.29 -2.19 51.15
CA SER A 917 -40.51 -2.45 50.34
C SER A 917 -41.00 -1.29 49.46
N GLU A 918 -40.86 -1.41 48.14
CA GLU A 918 -41.88 -1.01 47.15
C GLU A 918 -41.64 -1.72 45.79
N GLU A 919 -42.70 -2.36 45.28
CA GLU A 919 -42.90 -2.94 43.94
C GLU A 919 -44.17 -2.25 43.36
N PRO A 920 -44.63 -2.40 42.08
CA PRO A 920 -44.47 -3.51 41.12
C PRO A 920 -44.02 -3.01 39.70
N GLY A 921 -43.91 -3.77 38.60
CA GLY A 921 -44.17 -5.19 38.29
C GLY A 921 -45.00 -5.33 37.00
N ILE A 922 -44.71 -6.33 36.15
CA ILE A 922 -45.60 -6.94 35.12
C ILE A 922 -44.96 -8.26 34.68
N ASN A 923 -45.77 -9.33 34.58
CA ASN A 923 -45.30 -10.70 34.36
C ASN A 923 -46.44 -11.54 33.71
N PHE A 924 -46.19 -12.29 32.64
CA PHE A 924 -47.00 -13.41 32.10
C PHE A 924 -46.16 -14.12 31.00
N SER A 925 -45.57 -15.30 31.24
CA SER A 925 -46.14 -16.66 31.14
C SER A 925 -46.46 -17.16 29.72
N PHE A 926 -45.93 -18.33 29.32
CA PHE A 926 -46.75 -19.51 28.96
C PHE A 926 -45.89 -20.79 28.84
N SER A 927 -46.56 -21.95 28.81
CA SER A 927 -46.02 -23.30 29.06
C SER A 927 -45.90 -24.21 27.81
N SER A 928 -45.18 -25.33 28.00
CA SER A 928 -45.01 -26.57 27.17
C SER A 928 -46.29 -27.13 26.47
N PRO A 929 -46.28 -28.10 25.49
CA PRO A 929 -45.38 -29.29 25.47
C PRO A 929 -45.09 -30.11 24.16
N TYR A 930 -44.11 -31.03 24.29
CA TYR A 930 -43.93 -32.42 23.74
C TYR A 930 -44.43 -32.97 22.36
N LYS A 931 -43.44 -33.58 21.65
CA LYS A 931 -43.35 -34.93 20.98
C LYS A 931 -44.14 -35.36 19.69
N ARG A 932 -43.35 -36.02 18.83
CA ARG A 932 -43.61 -37.17 17.90
C ARG A 932 -44.48 -36.96 16.64
N ILE A 933 -43.87 -37.30 15.48
CA ILE A 933 -44.30 -38.30 14.48
C ILE A 933 -43.07 -38.62 13.61
N CYS A 934 -42.67 -39.90 13.52
CA CYS A 934 -41.71 -40.44 12.53
C CYS A 934 -41.73 -41.97 12.59
N GLU A 935 -42.68 -42.59 11.87
CA GLU A 935 -42.65 -44.02 11.53
C GLU A 935 -43.70 -44.29 10.45
N ASP A 936 -43.29 -44.35 9.18
CA ASP A 936 -43.79 -45.33 8.20
C ASP A 936 -42.91 -45.37 6.94
N LYS A 937 -43.02 -46.46 6.16
CA LYS A 937 -42.34 -46.81 4.90
C LYS A 937 -40.90 -47.35 4.99
N ARG A 938 -40.81 -48.67 5.20
CA ARG A 938 -40.27 -49.58 4.17
C ARG A 938 -40.90 -50.97 4.29
N GLN A 939 -41.51 -51.45 3.21
CA GLN A 939 -42.08 -52.80 3.11
C GLN A 939 -41.09 -53.77 2.45
N LYS A 940 -41.20 -55.04 2.90
CA LYS A 940 -40.51 -56.27 2.45
C LYS A 940 -39.09 -56.49 2.99
#